data_AF-A0A2E3F2R4-F1
#
_entry.id   AF-A0A2E3F2R4-F1
#
_cell.length_a   1.000
_cell.length_b   1.000
_cell.length_c   1.000
_cell.angle_alpha   90.00
_cell.angle_beta   90.00
_cell.angle_gamma   90.00
#
_symmetry.space_group_name_H-M   'P 1'
#
loop_
_entity.id
_entity.type
_entity.pdbx_description
1 polymer ?
#
loop_
_entity_poly.entity_id
_entity_poly.type
_entity_poly.pdbx_seq_one_letter_code
_entity_poly.pdbx_strand_id
1 'polypeptide(L)'
;MARTIIENLIEELRSGKLESLKEEEVKSRFINEFFGDVLGFNYGNSNFWTLREEAKSKVDGSKPDGVLGFFSKNKNENDTRAVIEIKDANTDLDKRQNRKDSKSPISQAFEYSTKMGEACNWVIVSNLKEIRFYHSNFQGKYQEFYLDELAQERKLIELLFLFHKDKLIHKNRISSTEQLYKRSIQIKENQKPKHIVDEIYLSIIRFNGLTFIDPNYIANMKPFNILKENVWHYNNGNLLTINPKIYSLFSQLSFTDGSIRISNTLEMELYEYKVLDYETKIESFIKFFNHSQIRSISCIKDIETIIRNRSKSIGFSPKHSFNFSDNEGFTLDIDILERKTCDCISCSFKDFNFKDLLRKLKTNLFEESNISLDFAYGNYLVSINNYKNAYNIYKRLSEKIKNKESFEIEYFIAKLNMKYLQALVLEDNQLEDSFKIREESRNIDLNRILFEEIEYAISEDVRNYLFRIKDEKLLIKTKDKIDELVEKIIHLRKQFDNANFYYSGPNFVQILANYYLHLQLHLDKNKIIYNTFHDYHLLSKKVFKGFIQSYLTRGHGLASFDSYFLIEFIINITTSDFKEVLKEVTILKLNNASHIKLFQSFNNLFTSYFDDGLFNKPFKNRIVDEFLIDYDFNAKYRRLIANSIILLSKIEVSSEEFYTLSKNIISFLKIEDIFSWSELREFEILLNHKGFLFSEKQLEELLKISIERDIAYNNKYKGLIKQTSKSLHKFYSEFKISDKQLIKKALSNAKSIPEWKSVSHLLLVSNDECRTIIYDELNEILLTDNNFNLYEYLIRKKLYDYKQKDYFEKYTELISNNSELGFTNSFINGEPIFKGYTFYNFAILLNILEIDRNSNLLKNFNCKSEFERWLINPSVFDYSKFDVKWLLASNNIYIFQSLNNIEELSNLVEENLRTNFDPKLSEIYYRYLI
;
A
#
# COMPACT_ATOMS: atom_id res chain seq x y z
N MET A 1 9.23 6.39 49.71
CA MET A 1 10.47 6.97 50.26
C MET A 1 10.46 8.49 50.17
N ALA A 2 10.60 9.12 49.00
CA ALA A 2 10.56 10.59 48.85
C ALA A 2 9.35 11.27 49.52
N ARG A 3 8.15 10.72 49.33
CA ARG A 3 6.91 11.25 49.96
C ARG A 3 6.97 11.27 51.48
N THR A 4 7.44 10.19 52.08
CA THR A 4 7.58 10.06 53.55
C THR A 4 8.57 11.07 54.11
N ILE A 5 9.68 11.35 53.40
CA ILE A 5 10.67 12.34 53.80
C ILE A 5 10.09 13.75 53.75
N ILE A 6 9.37 14.08 52.67
CA ILE A 6 8.65 15.35 52.55
C ILE A 6 7.61 15.51 53.67
N GLU A 7 6.80 14.48 53.94
CA GLU A 7 5.80 14.51 55.02
C GLU A 7 6.45 14.77 56.39
N ASN A 8 7.57 14.11 56.71
CA ASN A 8 8.33 14.35 57.94
C ASN A 8 8.88 15.79 58.02
N LEU A 9 9.47 16.29 56.94
CA LEU A 9 9.98 17.68 56.88
C LEU A 9 8.84 18.70 57.07
N ILE A 10 7.65 18.42 56.54
CA ILE A 10 6.46 19.25 56.72
C ILE A 10 5.95 19.20 58.17
N GLU A 11 5.96 18.04 58.82
CA GLU A 11 5.59 17.94 60.25
C GLU A 11 6.55 18.73 61.15
N GLU A 12 7.86 18.67 60.87
CA GLU A 12 8.85 19.47 61.59
C GLU A 12 8.71 20.97 61.32
N LEU A 13 8.31 21.35 60.11
CA LEU A 13 7.97 22.73 59.79
C LEU A 13 6.75 23.19 60.59
N ARG A 14 5.65 22.43 60.56
CA ARG A 14 4.38 22.77 61.22
C ARG A 14 4.46 22.79 62.74
N SER A 15 5.33 21.98 63.32
CA SER A 15 5.59 21.97 64.77
C SER A 15 6.48 23.12 65.24
N GLY A 16 7.02 23.95 64.33
CA GLY A 16 7.96 25.03 64.64
C GLY A 16 9.39 24.53 64.94
N LYS A 17 9.64 23.21 64.83
CA LYS A 17 10.94 22.61 65.12
C LYS A 17 12.01 23.16 64.17
N LEU A 18 11.74 23.23 62.87
CA LEU A 18 12.69 23.79 61.89
C LEU A 18 13.04 25.27 62.16
N GLU A 19 12.12 26.04 62.76
CA GLU A 19 12.34 27.45 63.12
C GLU A 19 13.19 27.63 64.38
N SER A 20 13.25 26.60 65.23
CA SER A 20 14.02 26.59 66.47
C SER A 20 15.48 26.16 66.28
N LEU A 21 15.80 25.47 65.17
CA LEU A 21 17.13 24.95 64.86
C LEU A 21 18.04 26.02 64.25
N LYS A 22 19.33 25.97 64.56
CA LYS A 22 20.33 26.83 63.91
C LYS A 22 20.65 26.31 62.50
N GLU A 23 21.10 27.21 61.62
CA GLU A 23 21.51 26.88 60.25
C GLU A 23 22.48 25.68 60.20
N GLU A 24 23.52 25.69 61.05
CA GLU A 24 24.53 24.61 61.11
C GLU A 24 23.96 23.25 61.53
N GLU A 25 22.89 23.21 62.32
CA GLU A 25 22.30 21.98 62.87
C GLU A 25 21.44 21.23 61.85
N VAL A 26 20.83 21.95 60.90
CA VAL A 26 19.84 21.39 59.97
C VAL A 26 20.32 21.34 58.53
N LYS A 27 21.31 22.16 58.16
CA LYS A 27 21.81 22.31 56.79
C LYS A 27 22.20 20.99 56.12
N SER A 28 23.11 20.23 56.74
CA SER A 28 23.60 18.96 56.16
C SER A 28 22.47 17.93 56.05
N ARG A 29 21.57 17.88 57.05
CA ARG A 29 20.41 17.00 57.04
C ARG A 29 19.46 17.34 55.88
N PHE A 30 19.09 18.61 55.75
CA PHE A 30 18.20 19.06 54.68
C PHE A 30 18.81 18.85 53.29
N ILE A 31 20.12 19.11 53.14
CA ILE A 31 20.81 18.87 51.87
C ILE A 31 20.71 17.39 51.45
N ASN A 32 20.99 16.48 52.36
CA ASN A 32 20.99 15.04 52.07
C ASN A 32 19.57 14.48 51.93
N GLU A 33 18.62 14.86 52.81
CA GLU A 33 17.23 14.39 52.72
C GLU A 33 16.51 14.93 51.48
N PHE A 34 16.59 16.25 51.22
CA PHE A 34 15.85 16.87 50.13
C PHE A 34 16.54 16.68 48.78
N PHE A 35 17.81 17.09 48.64
CA PHE A 35 18.49 16.96 47.35
C PHE A 35 18.96 15.54 47.12
N GLY A 36 19.42 14.85 48.17
CA GLY A 36 19.87 13.47 48.05
C GLY A 36 18.73 12.47 47.88
N ASP A 37 17.83 12.38 48.86
CA ASP A 37 16.85 11.29 48.91
C ASP A 37 15.54 11.61 48.17
N VAL A 38 15.10 12.88 48.15
CA VAL A 38 13.89 13.28 47.38
C VAL A 38 14.21 13.52 45.91
N LEU A 39 15.23 14.33 45.59
CA LEU A 39 15.62 14.61 44.19
C LEU A 39 16.59 13.57 43.59
N GLY A 40 17.06 12.62 44.39
CA GLY A 40 17.82 11.45 43.96
C GLY A 40 19.34 11.66 43.81
N PHE A 41 19.89 12.82 44.19
CA PHE A 41 21.32 13.07 44.00
C PHE A 41 22.18 12.27 44.97
N ASN A 42 22.86 11.25 44.46
CA ASN A 42 23.73 10.39 45.27
C ASN A 42 24.84 11.17 45.99
N TYR A 43 24.97 10.97 47.31
CA TYR A 43 26.03 11.50 48.18
C TYR A 43 26.83 10.40 48.90
N GLY A 44 26.43 9.13 48.81
CA GLY A 44 26.98 8.03 49.63
C GLY A 44 27.99 7.10 48.93
N ASN A 45 28.13 7.15 47.60
CA ASN A 45 29.05 6.27 46.86
C ASN A 45 30.46 6.88 46.73
N SER A 46 31.48 6.18 47.25
CA SER A 46 32.85 6.69 47.32
C SER A 46 33.58 6.83 45.99
N ASN A 47 33.09 6.23 44.90
CA ASN A 47 33.77 6.27 43.59
C ASN A 47 33.16 7.32 42.64
N PHE A 48 31.83 7.45 42.65
CA PHE A 48 31.10 8.45 41.85
C PHE A 48 29.88 8.95 42.62
N TRP A 49 29.75 10.25 42.78
CA TRP A 49 28.63 10.89 43.46
C TRP A 49 28.19 12.16 42.73
N THR A 50 26.99 12.63 43.02
CA THR A 50 26.35 13.76 42.32
C THR A 50 25.93 14.90 43.23
N LEU A 51 26.03 14.74 44.54
CA LEU A 51 25.84 15.77 45.56
C LEU A 51 27.09 15.87 46.43
N ARG A 52 27.60 17.08 46.64
CA ARG A 52 28.76 17.33 47.50
C ARG A 52 28.55 18.56 48.36
N GLU A 53 28.76 18.42 49.67
CA GLU A 53 28.75 19.54 50.60
C GLU A 53 30.09 20.30 50.58
N GLU A 54 30.03 21.61 50.80
CA GLU A 54 31.19 22.49 50.98
C GLU A 54 32.32 22.37 49.93
N ALA A 55 31.95 22.24 48.66
CA ALA A 55 32.94 22.17 47.58
C ALA A 55 33.70 23.51 47.45
N LYS A 56 35.04 23.47 47.50
CA LYS A 56 35.88 24.67 47.31
C LYS A 56 35.93 25.08 45.84
N SER A 57 35.68 26.36 45.56
CA SER A 57 35.95 26.97 44.26
C SER A 57 37.45 26.92 43.94
N LYS A 58 37.78 26.76 42.65
CA LYS A 58 39.15 26.85 42.12
C LYS A 58 39.63 28.30 41.98
N VAL A 59 38.74 29.30 42.04
CA VAL A 59 39.05 30.71 41.79
C VAL A 59 39.60 31.39 43.04
N ASP A 60 38.88 31.31 44.16
CA ASP A 60 39.20 32.03 45.40
C ASP A 60 39.06 31.18 46.67
N GLY A 61 38.76 29.88 46.53
CA GLY A 61 38.58 28.97 47.66
C GLY A 61 37.26 29.14 48.43
N SER A 62 36.36 30.02 47.97
CA SER A 62 35.02 30.17 48.54
C SER A 62 34.18 28.89 48.38
N LYS A 63 33.20 28.70 49.27
CA LYS A 63 32.41 27.47 49.36
C LYS A 63 30.91 27.77 49.50
N PRO A 64 30.05 27.29 48.59
CA PRO A 64 28.62 27.17 48.83
C PRO A 64 28.34 26.01 49.81
N ASP A 65 27.15 25.99 50.36
CA ASP A 65 26.72 24.94 51.30
C ASP A 65 26.66 23.56 50.64
N GLY A 66 26.16 23.50 49.40
CA GLY A 66 26.12 22.29 48.59
C GLY A 66 26.36 22.57 47.11
N VAL A 67 26.77 21.53 46.38
CA VAL A 67 26.85 21.54 44.92
C VAL A 67 26.28 20.26 44.34
N LEU A 68 25.62 20.38 43.18
CA LEU A 68 25.14 19.25 42.38
C LEU A 68 25.97 19.16 41.11
N GLY A 69 26.33 17.95 40.69
CA GLY A 69 27.21 17.76 39.54
C GLY A 69 27.63 16.32 39.32
N PHE A 70 28.77 16.12 38.67
CA PHE A 70 29.42 14.82 38.52
C PHE A 70 30.76 14.87 39.22
N PHE A 71 30.93 14.03 40.24
CA PHE A 71 32.14 14.02 41.05
C PHE A 71 32.71 12.61 41.15
N SER A 72 34.05 12.52 41.16
CA SER A 72 34.78 11.27 41.33
C SER A 72 36.01 11.50 42.21
N LYS A 73 36.73 10.41 42.53
CA LYS A 73 38.05 10.50 43.19
C LYS A 73 39.06 11.31 42.36
N ASN A 74 38.93 11.30 41.03
CA ASN A 74 39.75 12.10 40.14
C ASN A 74 39.18 13.52 40.03
N LYS A 75 39.75 14.45 40.81
CA LYS A 75 39.27 15.86 40.87
C LYS A 75 39.27 16.60 39.52
N ASN A 76 40.00 16.10 38.52
CA ASN A 76 40.02 16.69 37.17
C ASN A 76 38.74 16.38 36.39
N GLU A 77 37.99 15.35 36.78
CA GLU A 77 36.70 14.96 36.18
C GLU A 77 35.50 15.60 36.88
N ASN A 78 35.73 16.36 37.95
CA ASN A 78 34.67 17.00 38.70
C ASN A 78 34.07 18.16 37.92
N ASP A 79 32.74 18.16 37.84
CA ASP A 79 31.97 19.08 37.02
C ASP A 79 30.71 19.52 37.78
N THR A 80 30.70 20.78 38.22
CA THR A 80 29.59 21.36 38.99
C THR A 80 28.53 21.94 38.06
N ARG A 81 27.28 21.53 38.27
CA ARG A 81 26.11 21.93 37.46
C ARG A 81 25.14 22.85 38.19
N ALA A 82 25.09 22.77 39.52
CA ALA A 82 24.31 23.68 40.35
C ALA A 82 25.02 23.98 41.68
N VAL A 83 24.77 25.16 42.23
CA VAL A 83 25.15 25.54 43.60
C VAL A 83 23.91 25.63 44.49
N ILE A 84 24.07 25.30 45.77
CA ILE A 84 23.02 25.34 46.79
C ILE A 84 23.50 26.22 47.93
N GLU A 85 22.70 27.23 48.28
CA GLU A 85 22.86 28.04 49.49
C GLU A 85 21.65 27.83 50.41
N ILE A 86 21.90 27.43 51.66
CA ILE A 86 20.87 27.16 52.66
C ILE A 86 20.96 28.21 53.78
N LYS A 87 19.82 28.60 54.34
CA LYS A 87 19.72 29.50 55.49
C LYS A 87 18.74 28.92 56.52
N ASP A 88 18.77 29.45 57.75
CA ASP A 88 17.78 29.08 58.76
C ASP A 88 16.35 29.49 58.33
N ALA A 89 15.35 28.85 58.95
CA ALA A 89 13.95 29.01 58.58
C ALA A 89 13.32 30.39 58.84
N ASN A 90 14.02 31.30 59.53
CA ASN A 90 13.57 32.66 59.78
C ASN A 90 14.26 33.69 58.88
N THR A 91 15.25 33.26 58.08
CA THR A 91 15.96 34.13 57.15
C THR A 91 15.12 34.44 55.91
N ASP A 92 15.02 35.73 55.61
CA ASP A 92 14.47 36.26 54.36
C ASP A 92 15.53 36.16 53.25
N LEU A 93 15.19 35.47 52.15
CA LEU A 93 16.13 35.18 51.06
C LEU A 93 16.52 36.41 50.23
N ASP A 94 15.69 37.45 50.23
CA ASP A 94 15.90 38.67 49.44
C ASP A 94 16.58 39.79 50.24
N LYS A 95 16.39 39.81 51.56
CA LYS A 95 17.00 40.85 52.41
C LYS A 95 18.51 40.68 52.53
N ARG A 96 19.20 41.83 52.53
CA ARG A 96 20.63 41.89 52.81
C ARG A 96 20.90 41.51 54.26
N GLN A 97 21.96 40.75 54.47
CA GLN A 97 22.36 40.32 55.81
C GLN A 97 23.08 41.44 56.58
N ASN A 98 22.90 41.45 57.90
CA ASN A 98 23.57 42.37 58.82
C ASN A 98 25.01 41.90 59.10
N ARG A 99 25.89 41.97 58.10
CA ARG A 99 27.30 41.55 58.13
C ARG A 99 28.18 42.57 57.40
N LYS A 100 29.50 42.50 57.58
CA LYS A 100 30.49 43.41 56.96
C LYS A 100 30.39 43.47 55.43
N ASP A 101 29.93 42.39 54.80
CA ASP A 101 29.66 42.26 53.37
C ASP A 101 28.15 41.98 53.20
N SER A 102 27.36 43.03 52.99
CA SER A 102 25.88 43.02 53.13
C SER A 102 25.19 42.49 51.86
N LYS A 103 25.39 41.21 51.56
CA LYS A 103 24.74 40.50 50.45
C LYS A 103 23.47 39.77 50.94
N SER A 104 22.49 39.58 50.07
CA SER A 104 21.37 38.66 50.34
C SER A 104 21.81 37.21 50.09
N PRO A 105 21.15 36.21 50.69
CA PRO A 105 21.37 34.80 50.38
C PRO A 105 21.38 34.50 48.87
N ILE A 106 20.48 35.11 48.11
CA ILE A 106 20.41 34.93 46.66
C ILE A 106 21.65 35.51 45.97
N SER A 107 22.03 36.75 46.27
CA SER A 107 23.23 37.35 45.68
C SER A 107 24.50 36.57 46.01
N GLN A 108 24.59 36.01 47.22
CA GLN A 108 25.70 35.15 47.63
C GLN A 108 25.74 33.85 46.80
N ALA A 109 24.60 33.19 46.59
CA ALA A 109 24.51 31.98 45.79
C ALA A 109 24.88 32.20 44.31
N PHE A 110 24.42 33.31 43.72
CA PHE A 110 24.79 33.69 42.35
C PHE A 110 26.30 33.96 42.21
N GLU A 111 26.91 34.60 43.20
CA GLU A 111 28.35 34.82 43.23
C GLU A 111 29.13 33.48 43.26
N TYR A 112 28.62 32.45 43.96
CA TYR A 112 29.26 31.13 43.91
C TYR A 112 29.15 30.47 42.53
N SER A 113 28.02 30.59 41.84
CA SER A 113 27.83 29.95 40.54
C SER A 113 28.86 30.38 39.49
N THR A 114 29.19 31.68 39.45
CA THR A 114 30.20 32.23 38.52
C THR A 114 31.62 31.72 38.80
N LYS A 115 31.85 31.19 40.00
CA LYS A 115 33.15 30.69 40.47
C LYS A 115 33.28 29.16 40.44
N MET A 116 32.21 28.44 40.07
CA MET A 116 32.18 26.96 40.08
C MET A 116 32.39 26.30 38.70
N GLY A 117 32.53 27.11 37.65
CA GLY A 117 32.82 26.66 36.28
C GLY A 117 31.69 26.97 35.30
N GLU A 118 31.99 26.98 34.00
CA GLU A 118 31.06 27.36 32.92
C GLU A 118 29.82 26.44 32.80
N ALA A 119 29.92 25.21 33.32
CA ALA A 119 28.84 24.24 33.30
C ALA A 119 27.79 24.45 34.42
N CYS A 120 28.03 25.38 35.35
CA CYS A 120 27.16 25.68 36.48
C CYS A 120 25.99 26.59 36.06
N ASN A 121 24.96 25.98 35.47
CA ASN A 121 23.81 26.69 34.91
C ASN A 121 22.70 26.99 35.94
N TRP A 122 22.79 26.43 37.15
CA TRP A 122 21.70 26.52 38.14
C TRP A 122 22.17 27.05 39.49
N VAL A 123 21.34 27.88 40.11
CA VAL A 123 21.51 28.42 41.46
C VAL A 123 20.29 28.03 42.27
N ILE A 124 20.50 27.43 43.44
CA ILE A 124 19.43 26.97 44.32
C ILE A 124 19.60 27.66 45.67
N VAL A 125 18.53 28.24 46.18
CA VAL A 125 18.54 28.97 47.45
C VAL A 125 17.35 28.51 48.27
N SER A 126 17.57 28.24 49.56
CA SER A 126 16.49 27.84 50.45
C SER A 126 16.66 28.32 51.88
N ASN A 127 15.56 28.69 52.52
CA ASN A 127 15.45 28.86 53.98
C ASN A 127 14.68 27.68 54.60
N LEU A 128 14.76 26.48 54.03
CA LEU A 128 14.04 25.26 54.43
C LEU A 128 12.52 25.30 54.18
N LYS A 129 11.87 26.47 54.32
CA LYS A 129 10.45 26.68 54.04
C LYS A 129 10.20 26.88 52.55
N GLU A 130 11.04 27.68 51.93
CA GLU A 130 10.97 28.09 50.55
C GLU A 130 12.22 27.55 49.84
N ILE A 131 12.04 26.90 48.69
CA ILE A 131 13.11 26.45 47.82
C ILE A 131 12.95 27.12 46.47
N ARG A 132 13.96 27.91 46.08
CA ARG A 132 13.97 28.63 44.79
C ARG A 132 15.07 28.10 43.88
N PHE A 133 14.70 27.77 42.65
CA PHE A 133 15.58 27.33 41.58
C PHE A 133 15.71 28.42 40.52
N TYR A 134 16.92 28.90 40.31
CA TYR A 134 17.25 29.92 39.35
C TYR A 134 18.16 29.35 38.26
N HIS A 135 18.03 29.89 37.05
CA HIS A 135 19.08 29.77 36.06
C HIS A 135 20.17 30.82 36.35
N SER A 136 21.45 30.42 36.34
CA SER A 136 22.58 31.27 36.78
C SER A 136 22.75 32.57 35.99
N ASN A 137 22.28 32.59 34.74
CA ASN A 137 22.31 33.80 33.89
C ASN A 137 21.29 34.89 34.27
N PHE A 138 20.27 34.61 35.09
CA PHE A 138 19.23 35.62 35.40
C PHE A 138 18.60 35.45 36.78
N GLN A 139 18.89 36.38 37.69
CA GLN A 139 18.36 36.40 39.06
C GLN A 139 16.87 36.79 39.13
N GLY A 140 16.33 37.50 38.13
CA GLY A 140 14.96 38.04 38.17
C GLY A 140 13.84 37.03 37.92
N LYS A 141 14.15 35.75 37.67
CA LYS A 141 13.14 34.70 37.45
C LYS A 141 13.60 33.38 38.05
N TYR A 142 12.70 32.72 38.77
CA TYR A 142 12.93 31.43 39.40
C TYR A 142 11.67 30.57 39.37
N GLN A 143 11.85 29.27 39.61
CA GLN A 143 10.77 28.39 40.03
C GLN A 143 10.82 28.24 41.54
N GLU A 144 9.68 28.38 42.19
CA GLU A 144 9.55 28.35 43.65
C GLU A 144 8.70 27.16 44.10
N PHE A 145 9.11 26.57 45.22
CA PHE A 145 8.34 25.57 45.93
C PHE A 145 8.37 25.88 47.42
N TYR A 146 7.19 25.95 48.03
CA TYR A 146 7.07 25.93 49.48
C TYR A 146 6.98 24.49 49.97
N LEU A 147 7.72 24.17 51.03
CA LEU A 147 7.84 22.82 51.55
C LEU A 147 6.48 22.23 51.94
N ASP A 148 5.58 23.04 52.52
CA ASP A 148 4.23 22.63 52.90
C ASP A 148 3.30 22.35 51.70
N GLU A 149 3.47 23.06 50.58
CA GLU A 149 2.75 22.80 49.33
C GLU A 149 3.11 21.45 48.71
N LEU A 150 4.32 20.92 48.98
CA LEU A 150 4.76 19.63 48.46
C LEU A 150 3.97 18.44 49.03
N ALA A 151 3.12 18.63 50.05
CA ALA A 151 2.12 17.64 50.43
C ALA A 151 1.08 17.38 49.31
N GLN A 152 0.88 18.35 48.41
CA GLN A 152 -0.01 18.21 47.27
C GLN A 152 0.70 17.41 46.17
N GLU A 153 0.09 16.32 45.74
CA GLU A 153 0.65 15.40 44.74
C GLU A 153 1.09 16.11 43.46
N ARG A 154 0.28 17.04 42.95
CA ARG A 154 0.59 17.81 41.74
C ARG A 154 1.88 18.64 41.86
N LYS A 155 2.12 19.26 43.02
CA LYS A 155 3.29 20.09 43.28
C LYS A 155 4.55 19.25 43.45
N LEU A 156 4.44 18.10 44.13
CA LEU A 156 5.54 17.15 44.23
C LEU A 156 5.92 16.58 42.86
N ILE A 157 4.93 16.21 42.03
CA ILE A 157 5.17 15.76 40.66
C ILE A 157 5.85 16.85 39.83
N GLU A 158 5.42 18.12 39.95
CA GLU A 158 6.05 19.26 39.27
C GLU A 158 7.52 19.42 39.68
N LEU A 159 7.81 19.39 40.98
CA LEU A 159 9.19 19.45 41.52
C LEU A 159 10.05 18.31 40.95
N LEU A 160 9.58 17.07 41.01
CA LEU A 160 10.33 15.91 40.54
C LEU A 160 10.51 15.94 39.02
N PHE A 161 9.47 16.34 38.27
CA PHE A 161 9.53 16.46 36.82
C PHE A 161 10.59 17.49 36.36
N LEU A 162 10.72 18.60 37.10
CA LEU A 162 11.66 19.66 36.76
C LEU A 162 13.05 19.47 37.36
N PHE A 163 13.20 18.92 38.56
CA PHE A 163 14.46 19.03 39.31
C PHE A 163 15.03 17.71 39.85
N HIS A 164 14.39 16.57 39.58
CA HIS A 164 15.01 15.26 39.85
C HIS A 164 16.35 15.13 39.12
N LYS A 165 17.30 14.37 39.66
CA LYS A 165 18.67 14.24 39.14
C LYS A 165 18.73 13.99 37.63
N ASP A 166 17.87 13.11 37.14
CA ASP A 166 17.83 12.65 35.74
C ASP A 166 17.23 13.70 34.79
N LYS A 167 16.62 14.75 35.36
CA LYS A 167 16.02 15.87 34.63
C LYS A 167 16.90 17.12 34.70
N LEU A 168 17.42 17.44 35.89
CA LEU A 168 18.19 18.66 36.16
C LEU A 168 19.60 18.62 35.56
N ILE A 169 20.30 17.48 35.62
CA ILE A 169 21.69 17.35 35.16
C ILE A 169 21.88 16.16 34.20
N HIS A 170 22.80 16.30 33.25
CA HIS A 170 23.22 15.21 32.35
C HIS A 170 24.69 15.39 31.97
N LYS A 171 25.46 14.29 31.90
CA LYS A 171 26.92 14.38 31.69
C LYS A 171 27.32 14.78 30.26
N ASN A 172 26.67 14.18 29.27
CA ASN A 172 27.09 14.26 27.86
C ASN A 172 26.10 15.03 26.96
N ARG A 173 25.03 15.61 27.52
CA ARG A 173 23.99 16.35 26.79
C ARG A 173 23.35 17.42 27.65
N ILE A 174 22.64 18.35 27.01
CA ILE A 174 21.80 19.34 27.70
C ILE A 174 20.69 18.60 28.47
N SER A 175 20.50 18.93 29.75
CA SER A 175 19.49 18.30 30.60
C SER A 175 18.06 18.67 30.18
N SER A 176 17.06 17.84 30.53
CA SER A 176 15.66 18.11 30.19
C SER A 176 15.19 19.46 30.73
N THR A 177 15.58 19.80 31.96
CA THR A 177 15.23 21.07 32.60
C THR A 177 15.82 22.26 31.86
N GLU A 178 17.07 22.15 31.42
CA GLU A 178 17.73 23.18 30.63
C GLU A 178 17.05 23.37 29.25
N GLN A 179 16.65 22.27 28.61
CA GLN A 179 15.89 22.32 27.35
C GLN A 179 14.52 23.00 27.54
N LEU A 180 13.81 22.68 28.63
CA LEU A 180 12.55 23.32 28.99
C LEU A 180 12.72 24.82 29.28
N TYR A 181 13.79 25.20 29.99
CA TYR A 181 14.11 26.60 30.26
C TYR A 181 14.31 27.39 28.95
N LYS A 182 15.15 26.88 28.04
CA LYS A 182 15.40 27.49 26.72
C LYS A 182 14.11 27.64 25.91
N ARG A 183 13.27 26.61 25.86
CA ARG A 183 11.93 26.67 25.22
C ARG A 183 11.02 27.71 25.88
N SER A 184 11.06 27.85 27.20
CA SER A 184 10.23 28.82 27.92
C SER A 184 10.56 30.27 27.56
N ILE A 185 11.83 30.56 27.22
CA ILE A 185 12.27 31.88 26.72
C ILE A 185 11.69 32.12 25.32
N GLN A 186 11.82 31.13 24.43
CA GLN A 186 11.28 31.21 23.07
C GLN A 186 9.75 31.37 23.03
N ILE A 187 9.01 30.71 23.95
CA ILE A 187 7.55 30.85 24.04
C ILE A 187 7.16 32.29 24.42
N LYS A 188 7.91 32.96 25.29
CA LYS A 188 7.62 34.35 25.69
C LYS A 188 7.85 35.35 24.57
N GLU A 189 8.88 35.16 23.74
CA GLU A 189 9.09 36.01 22.55
C GLU A 189 7.98 35.83 21.50
N ASN A 190 7.35 34.65 21.47
CA ASN A 190 6.24 34.32 20.59
C ASN A 190 4.85 34.84 21.02
N GLN A 191 4.75 35.60 22.13
CA GLN A 191 3.46 36.13 22.64
C GLN A 191 2.96 37.40 21.94
N LYS A 192 3.70 37.96 20.98
CA LYS A 192 3.15 39.02 20.10
C LYS A 192 2.01 38.45 19.25
N PRO A 193 0.89 39.17 19.05
CA PRO A 193 -0.19 38.70 18.18
C PRO A 193 0.38 38.49 16.77
N LYS A 194 0.34 37.23 16.31
CA LYS A 194 0.76 36.86 14.95
C LYS A 194 -0.40 37.07 13.99
N HIS A 195 -0.08 37.45 12.77
CA HIS A 195 -1.06 37.42 11.68
C HIS A 195 -1.45 35.97 11.38
N ILE A 196 -2.68 35.75 10.86
CA ILE A 196 -3.21 34.41 10.60
C ILE A 196 -2.36 33.60 9.59
N VAL A 197 -1.66 34.28 8.67
CA VAL A 197 -0.69 33.66 7.75
C VAL A 197 0.43 32.94 8.51
N ASP A 198 1.01 33.57 9.52
CA ASP A 198 2.06 32.95 10.35
C ASP A 198 1.49 31.81 11.21
N GLU A 199 0.27 31.98 11.75
CA GLU A 199 -0.39 30.92 12.53
C GLU A 199 -0.61 29.65 11.67
N ILE A 200 -1.12 29.79 10.44
CA ILE A 200 -1.31 28.67 9.51
C ILE A 200 0.05 28.09 9.13
N TYR A 201 0.99 28.93 8.69
CA TYR A 201 2.31 28.48 8.23
C TYR A 201 3.05 27.69 9.32
N LEU A 202 3.12 28.20 10.55
CA LEU A 202 3.79 27.52 11.67
C LEU A 202 3.11 26.20 12.04
N SER A 203 1.78 26.12 11.90
CA SER A 203 1.02 24.91 12.17
C SER A 203 1.28 23.80 11.16
N ILE A 204 1.69 24.15 9.94
CA ILE A 204 1.97 23.21 8.86
C ILE A 204 3.46 22.89 8.76
N ILE A 205 4.34 23.90 8.77
CA ILE A 205 5.79 23.71 8.56
C ILE A 205 6.44 22.82 9.63
N ARG A 206 5.87 22.74 10.83
CA ARG A 206 6.34 21.82 11.89
C ARG A 206 6.24 20.34 11.50
N PHE A 207 5.50 20.01 10.45
CA PHE A 207 5.41 18.67 9.88
C PHE A 207 6.37 18.46 8.70
N ASN A 208 7.31 19.38 8.45
CA ASN A 208 8.33 19.20 7.44
C ASN A 208 9.05 17.85 7.63
N GLY A 209 9.20 17.10 6.54
CA GLY A 209 9.56 15.67 6.56
C GLY A 209 8.36 14.73 6.28
N LEU A 210 7.12 15.23 6.35
CA LEU A 210 5.93 14.55 5.85
C LEU A 210 5.30 15.36 4.72
N THR A 211 5.10 14.71 3.56
CA THR A 211 4.42 15.34 2.42
C THR A 211 2.89 15.21 2.52
N PHE A 212 2.39 14.17 3.19
CA PHE A 212 0.95 13.94 3.37
C PHE A 212 0.59 13.85 4.85
N ILE A 213 -0.44 14.61 5.25
CA ILE A 213 -1.11 14.46 6.54
C ILE A 213 -2.59 14.19 6.32
N ASP A 214 -3.18 13.28 7.11
CA ASP A 214 -4.62 13.04 7.08
C ASP A 214 -5.33 14.40 7.26
N PRO A 215 -6.12 14.87 6.27
CA PRO A 215 -6.74 16.19 6.34
C PRO A 215 -7.75 16.30 7.49
N ASN A 216 -8.27 15.18 8.01
CA ASN A 216 -9.03 15.18 9.25
C ASN A 216 -8.18 15.59 10.47
N TYR A 217 -6.88 15.28 10.46
CA TYR A 217 -5.96 15.73 11.50
C TYR A 217 -5.72 17.23 11.40
N ILE A 218 -5.48 17.74 10.18
CA ILE A 218 -5.32 19.18 9.91
C ILE A 218 -6.56 19.95 10.38
N ALA A 219 -7.76 19.45 10.07
CA ALA A 219 -9.02 20.04 10.48
C ALA A 219 -9.18 20.21 11.99
N ASN A 220 -8.47 19.40 12.79
CA ASN A 220 -8.53 19.42 14.26
C ASN A 220 -7.40 20.26 14.90
N MET A 221 -6.46 20.77 14.12
CA MET A 221 -5.35 21.59 14.62
C MET A 221 -5.76 23.06 14.70
N LYS A 222 -5.13 23.82 15.60
CA LYS A 222 -5.10 25.28 15.50
C LYS A 222 -4.29 25.69 14.24
N PRO A 223 -4.64 26.80 13.55
CA PRO A 223 -5.78 27.69 13.83
C PRO A 223 -7.10 27.25 13.18
N PHE A 224 -7.18 26.09 12.52
CA PHE A 224 -8.38 25.63 11.80
C PHE A 224 -9.55 25.33 12.73
N ASN A 225 -9.29 24.57 13.80
CA ASN A 225 -10.26 24.27 14.83
C ASN A 225 -10.17 25.29 15.96
N ILE A 226 -11.24 26.07 16.14
CA ILE A 226 -11.42 26.98 17.29
C ILE A 226 -12.32 26.39 18.37
N LEU A 227 -12.91 25.21 18.15
CA LEU A 227 -13.66 24.48 19.18
C LEU A 227 -12.68 23.75 20.11
N LYS A 228 -13.09 23.54 21.36
CA LYS A 228 -12.33 22.77 22.35
C LYS A 228 -12.52 21.25 22.20
N GLU A 229 -13.02 20.80 21.06
CA GLU A 229 -13.46 19.43 20.80
C GLU A 229 -13.08 18.99 19.39
N ASN A 230 -13.09 17.68 19.14
CA ASN A 230 -12.82 17.13 17.82
C ASN A 230 -13.95 17.47 16.81
N VAL A 231 -13.56 17.69 15.56
CA VAL A 231 -14.43 18.05 14.43
C VAL A 231 -14.22 17.13 13.22
N TRP A 232 -15.26 17.03 12.39
CA TRP A 232 -15.33 16.34 11.10
C TRP A 232 -15.60 17.36 9.99
N HIS A 233 -14.66 18.29 9.83
CA HIS A 233 -14.77 19.41 8.89
C HIS A 233 -14.14 19.14 7.53
N TYR A 234 -13.46 18.02 7.36
CA TYR A 234 -12.97 17.60 6.06
C TYR A 234 -13.96 16.64 5.39
N ASN A 235 -14.35 16.94 4.15
CA ASN A 235 -15.18 16.06 3.34
C ASN A 235 -14.85 16.21 1.85
N ASN A 236 -14.58 15.09 1.15
CA ASN A 236 -14.39 15.03 -0.32
C ASN A 236 -13.49 16.13 -0.90
N GLY A 237 -12.32 16.35 -0.31
CA GLY A 237 -11.37 17.35 -0.81
C GLY A 237 -11.64 18.78 -0.34
N ASN A 238 -12.71 19.03 0.41
CA ASN A 238 -13.01 20.32 1.01
C ASN A 238 -12.65 20.32 2.51
N LEU A 239 -11.97 21.37 2.95
CA LEU A 239 -11.77 21.67 4.37
C LEU A 239 -12.70 22.81 4.78
N LEU A 240 -13.66 22.55 5.68
CA LEU A 240 -14.44 23.60 6.33
C LEU A 240 -13.61 24.23 7.46
N THR A 241 -13.54 25.56 7.48
CA THR A 241 -12.98 26.32 8.60
C THR A 241 -14.02 27.26 9.15
N ILE A 242 -14.16 27.23 10.47
CA ILE A 242 -15.06 28.10 11.23
C ILE A 242 -14.33 29.28 11.88
N ASN A 243 -13.04 29.47 11.57
CA ASN A 243 -12.23 30.56 12.11
C ASN A 243 -12.41 31.84 11.27
N PRO A 244 -12.98 32.92 11.85
CA PRO A 244 -13.20 34.18 11.13
C PRO A 244 -11.92 34.83 10.60
N LYS A 245 -10.77 34.60 11.23
CA LYS A 245 -9.47 35.09 10.73
C LYS A 245 -9.09 34.41 9.40
N ILE A 246 -9.39 33.11 9.26
CA ILE A 246 -9.13 32.37 8.03
C ILE A 246 -10.12 32.83 6.94
N TYR A 247 -11.38 33.10 7.30
CA TYR A 247 -12.32 33.74 6.39
C TYR A 247 -11.79 35.07 5.84
N SER A 248 -11.28 35.96 6.72
CA SER A 248 -10.72 37.26 6.32
C SER A 248 -9.56 37.08 5.33
N LEU A 249 -8.61 36.20 5.65
CA LEU A 249 -7.48 35.90 4.76
C LEU A 249 -7.94 35.41 3.39
N PHE A 250 -8.73 34.34 3.34
CA PHE A 250 -9.12 33.72 2.07
C PHE A 250 -10.05 34.60 1.24
N SER A 251 -10.78 35.55 1.84
CA SER A 251 -11.57 36.53 1.09
C SER A 251 -10.72 37.51 0.27
N GLN A 252 -9.43 37.59 0.57
CA GLN A 252 -8.45 38.46 -0.08
C GLN A 252 -7.47 37.69 -0.98
N LEU A 253 -7.68 36.39 -1.16
CA LEU A 253 -6.90 35.53 -2.04
C LEU A 253 -7.74 35.11 -3.26
N SER A 254 -7.09 35.03 -4.42
CA SER A 254 -7.69 34.42 -5.60
C SER A 254 -6.71 33.47 -6.28
N PHE A 255 -7.25 32.43 -6.92
CA PHE A 255 -6.49 31.36 -7.55
C PHE A 255 -6.82 31.34 -9.04
N THR A 256 -5.82 31.57 -9.89
CA THR A 256 -5.99 31.61 -11.36
C THR A 256 -4.88 30.83 -12.03
N ASP A 257 -5.22 29.81 -12.81
CA ASP A 257 -4.26 29.00 -13.59
C ASP A 257 -3.07 28.47 -12.77
N GLY A 258 -3.32 28.03 -11.54
CA GLY A 258 -2.26 27.54 -10.64
C GLY A 258 -1.40 28.62 -9.98
N SER A 259 -1.73 29.90 -10.16
CA SER A 259 -1.10 31.03 -9.45
C SER A 259 -2.00 31.59 -8.35
N ILE A 260 -1.38 32.12 -7.30
CA ILE A 260 -2.05 32.79 -6.18
C ILE A 260 -1.92 34.30 -6.38
N ARG A 261 -3.02 35.03 -6.33
CA ARG A 261 -3.04 36.50 -6.31
C ARG A 261 -3.51 37.00 -4.95
N ILE A 262 -2.77 37.96 -4.41
CA ILE A 262 -3.01 38.61 -3.12
C ILE A 262 -3.58 40.00 -3.39
N SER A 263 -4.62 40.40 -2.66
CA SER A 263 -5.18 41.75 -2.81
C SER A 263 -4.27 42.82 -2.19
N ASN A 264 -4.30 44.04 -2.73
CA ASN A 264 -3.58 45.18 -2.17
C ASN A 264 -3.96 45.46 -0.70
N THR A 265 -5.20 45.19 -0.31
CA THR A 265 -5.66 45.34 1.08
C THR A 265 -4.91 44.38 2.01
N LEU A 266 -4.77 43.13 1.62
CA LEU A 266 -4.04 42.13 2.40
C LEU A 266 -2.53 42.41 2.40
N GLU A 267 -1.95 42.90 1.31
CA GLU A 267 -0.53 43.32 1.30
C GLU A 267 -0.23 44.42 2.32
N MET A 268 -1.09 45.44 2.41
CA MET A 268 -0.96 46.50 3.41
C MET A 268 -1.10 45.94 4.84
N GLU A 269 -2.09 45.09 5.08
CA GLU A 269 -2.26 44.42 6.38
C GLU A 269 -1.01 43.60 6.78
N LEU A 270 -0.46 42.82 5.86
CA LEU A 270 0.73 42.00 6.08
C LEU A 270 1.97 42.86 6.37
N TYR A 271 2.10 44.01 5.69
CA TYR A 271 3.17 44.98 5.94
C TYR A 271 3.07 45.58 7.35
N GLU A 272 1.86 45.99 7.78
CA GLU A 272 1.62 46.53 9.12
C GLU A 272 1.92 45.51 10.22
N TYR A 273 1.53 44.25 10.01
CA TYR A 273 1.83 43.14 10.91
C TYR A 273 3.29 42.65 10.82
N LYS A 274 4.09 43.18 9.89
CA LYS A 274 5.49 42.81 9.64
C LYS A 274 5.67 41.32 9.33
N VAL A 275 4.75 40.75 8.55
CA VAL A 275 4.83 39.34 8.13
C VAL A 275 5.88 39.22 7.03
N LEU A 276 7.02 38.60 7.36
CA LEU A 276 8.09 38.35 6.39
C LEU A 276 7.73 37.21 5.44
N ASP A 277 8.18 37.29 4.18
CA ASP A 277 8.05 36.25 3.14
C ASP A 277 6.64 35.68 2.99
N TYR A 278 5.62 36.54 3.09
CA TYR A 278 4.22 36.11 3.13
C TYR A 278 3.80 35.34 1.87
N GLU A 279 4.32 35.69 0.69
CA GLU A 279 4.04 34.98 -0.57
C GLU A 279 4.49 33.52 -0.49
N THR A 280 5.75 33.30 -0.13
CA THR A 280 6.34 31.96 0.05
C THR A 280 5.60 31.15 1.11
N LYS A 281 5.20 31.79 2.23
CA LYS A 281 4.43 31.13 3.28
C LYS A 281 3.06 30.69 2.80
N ILE A 282 2.35 31.56 2.08
CA ILE A 282 1.03 31.28 1.51
C ILE A 282 1.13 30.14 0.51
N GLU A 283 2.04 30.23 -0.44
CA GLU A 283 2.26 29.19 -1.43
C GLU A 283 2.61 27.84 -0.79
N SER A 284 3.47 27.85 0.24
CA SER A 284 3.90 26.64 0.95
C SER A 284 2.73 25.92 1.64
N PHE A 285 1.89 26.61 2.41
CA PHE A 285 0.77 25.94 3.06
C PHE A 285 -0.33 25.51 2.07
N ILE A 286 -0.53 26.23 0.96
CA ILE A 286 -1.48 25.81 -0.08
C ILE A 286 -0.97 24.54 -0.78
N LYS A 287 0.31 24.47 -1.16
CA LYS A 287 0.92 23.24 -1.70
C LYS A 287 0.78 22.07 -0.73
N PHE A 288 1.01 22.32 0.56
CA PHE A 288 0.84 21.30 1.59
C PHE A 288 -0.61 20.80 1.70
N PHE A 289 -1.59 21.72 1.65
CA PHE A 289 -3.01 21.38 1.61
C PHE A 289 -3.33 20.50 0.41
N ASN A 290 -2.89 20.89 -0.80
CA ASN A 290 -3.16 20.11 -2.00
C ASN A 290 -2.48 18.72 -1.96
N HIS A 291 -1.25 18.62 -1.44
CA HIS A 291 -0.60 17.33 -1.21
C HIS A 291 -1.36 16.45 -0.20
N SER A 292 -2.01 17.05 0.79
CA SER A 292 -2.89 16.40 1.76
C SER A 292 -4.35 16.23 1.29
N GLN A 293 -4.60 16.36 -0.03
CA GLN A 293 -5.92 16.24 -0.66
C GLN A 293 -6.96 17.26 -0.16
N ILE A 294 -6.54 18.46 0.21
CA ILE A 294 -7.42 19.61 0.40
C ILE A 294 -7.30 20.45 -0.87
N ARG A 295 -8.33 20.35 -1.72
CA ARG A 295 -8.42 21.05 -3.01
C ARG A 295 -9.32 22.28 -2.93
N SER A 296 -10.23 22.31 -1.97
CA SER A 296 -11.05 23.49 -1.70
C SER A 296 -11.12 23.77 -0.20
N ILE A 297 -11.42 25.01 0.14
CA ILE A 297 -11.64 25.45 1.52
C ILE A 297 -12.97 26.20 1.60
N SER A 298 -13.79 25.84 2.58
CA SER A 298 -15.03 26.53 2.90
C SER A 298 -14.81 27.39 4.14
N CYS A 299 -14.99 28.69 4.02
CA CYS A 299 -14.71 29.66 5.07
C CYS A 299 -16.00 30.25 5.62
N ILE A 300 -16.21 30.12 6.93
CA ILE A 300 -17.37 30.70 7.62
C ILE A 300 -17.01 32.05 8.23
N LYS A 301 -17.85 33.05 7.97
CA LYS A 301 -17.67 34.43 8.44
C LYS A 301 -17.83 34.57 9.95
N ASP A 302 -18.93 34.03 10.49
CA ASP A 302 -19.28 34.09 11.91
C ASP A 302 -20.04 32.83 12.33
N ILE A 303 -19.33 31.90 12.97
CA ILE A 303 -19.89 30.65 13.45
C ILE A 303 -20.84 30.85 14.64
N GLU A 304 -20.65 31.87 15.47
CA GLU A 304 -21.52 32.08 16.64
C GLU A 304 -22.93 32.43 16.20
N THR A 305 -23.05 33.29 15.18
CA THR A 305 -24.35 33.64 14.60
C THR A 305 -25.03 32.42 13.98
N ILE A 306 -24.31 31.57 13.25
CA ILE A 306 -24.86 30.33 12.68
C ILE A 306 -25.35 29.40 13.79
N ILE A 307 -24.55 29.18 14.84
CA ILE A 307 -24.93 28.33 15.97
C ILE A 307 -26.19 28.88 16.65
N ARG A 308 -26.26 30.19 16.93
CA ARG A 308 -27.45 30.81 17.54
C ARG A 308 -28.69 30.56 16.69
N ASN A 309 -28.60 30.81 15.38
CA ASN A 309 -29.72 30.69 14.45
C ASN A 309 -30.18 29.24 14.22
N ARG A 310 -29.27 28.26 14.34
CA ARG A 310 -29.52 26.85 13.96
C ARG A 310 -29.46 25.86 15.13
N SER A 311 -29.27 26.34 16.35
CA SER A 311 -29.18 25.51 17.57
C SER A 311 -30.38 24.57 17.78
N LYS A 312 -31.55 24.91 17.23
CA LYS A 312 -32.79 24.11 17.31
C LYS A 312 -33.07 23.26 16.07
N SER A 313 -32.25 23.37 15.02
CA SER A 313 -32.44 22.64 13.76
C SER A 313 -32.00 21.18 13.91
N ILE A 314 -32.89 20.25 13.58
CA ILE A 314 -32.58 18.81 13.61
C ILE A 314 -31.43 18.52 12.64
N GLY A 315 -30.39 17.82 13.11
CA GLY A 315 -29.24 17.40 12.31
C GLY A 315 -28.14 18.45 12.12
N PHE A 316 -28.29 19.68 12.65
CA PHE A 316 -27.19 20.65 12.64
C PHE A 316 -26.20 20.36 13.76
N SER A 317 -24.91 20.36 13.41
CA SER A 317 -23.82 20.26 14.37
C SER A 317 -22.64 21.10 13.88
N PRO A 318 -22.14 22.08 14.65
CA PRO A 318 -20.96 22.84 14.28
C PRO A 318 -19.69 21.98 14.23
N LYS A 319 -19.72 20.75 14.76
CA LYS A 319 -18.63 19.78 14.69
C LYS A 319 -18.52 19.06 13.35
N HIS A 320 -19.53 19.14 12.48
CA HIS A 320 -19.56 18.44 11.20
C HIS A 320 -19.57 19.47 10.06
N SER A 321 -19.21 19.08 8.84
CA SER A 321 -19.48 19.91 7.66
C SER A 321 -20.99 20.18 7.53
N PHE A 322 -21.37 21.41 7.21
CA PHE A 322 -22.75 21.83 7.05
C PHE A 322 -22.90 22.83 5.88
N ASN A 323 -24.12 22.92 5.34
CA ASN A 323 -24.43 23.87 4.27
C ASN A 323 -24.55 25.29 4.83
N PHE A 324 -24.16 26.29 4.06
CA PHE A 324 -24.26 27.72 4.41
C PHE A 324 -24.63 28.55 3.16
N SER A 325 -25.18 29.74 3.39
CA SER A 325 -25.51 30.72 2.36
C SER A 325 -24.32 31.63 2.05
N ASP A 326 -24.37 32.34 0.93
CA ASP A 326 -23.33 33.30 0.51
C ASP A 326 -23.10 34.44 1.53
N ASN A 327 -24.10 34.72 2.38
CA ASN A 327 -23.98 35.72 3.45
C ASN A 327 -23.25 35.16 4.69
N GLU A 328 -23.22 33.84 4.86
CA GLU A 328 -22.64 33.13 6.00
C GLU A 328 -21.19 32.68 5.74
N GLY A 329 -20.81 32.47 4.48
CA GLY A 329 -19.49 32.00 4.09
C GLY A 329 -19.32 31.86 2.58
N PHE A 330 -18.16 31.37 2.16
CA PHE A 330 -17.86 31.04 0.76
C PHE A 330 -16.98 29.79 0.66
N THR A 331 -16.92 29.18 -0.52
CA THR A 331 -15.99 28.10 -0.84
C THR A 331 -15.05 28.53 -1.97
N LEU A 332 -13.75 28.31 -1.79
CA LEU A 332 -12.73 28.55 -2.83
C LEU A 332 -12.08 27.25 -3.24
N ASP A 333 -11.88 27.08 -4.56
CA ASP A 333 -10.91 26.14 -5.09
C ASP A 333 -9.51 26.70 -4.88
N ILE A 334 -8.63 25.88 -4.32
CA ILE A 334 -7.26 26.23 -3.91
C ILE A 334 -6.24 25.28 -4.51
N ASP A 335 -6.62 24.43 -5.48
CA ASP A 335 -5.69 23.50 -6.11
C ASP A 335 -4.74 24.23 -7.07
N ILE A 336 -3.47 24.36 -6.66
CA ILE A 336 -2.42 25.00 -7.47
C ILE A 336 -1.39 24.00 -7.99
N LEU A 337 -1.56 22.71 -7.71
CA LEU A 337 -0.62 21.69 -8.20
C LEU A 337 -0.87 21.46 -9.69
N GLU A 338 -0.02 22.05 -10.53
CA GLU A 338 0.00 21.70 -11.95
C GLU A 338 0.25 20.19 -12.11
N ARG A 339 -0.57 19.52 -12.93
CA ARG A 339 -0.36 18.11 -13.32
C ARG A 339 0.81 18.02 -14.32
N LYS A 340 2.03 18.32 -13.87
CA LYS A 340 3.26 18.11 -14.66
C LYS A 340 3.61 16.64 -14.70
N THR A 341 4.23 16.22 -15.81
CA THR A 341 4.94 14.95 -15.87
C THR A 341 6.05 14.97 -14.82
N CYS A 342 5.95 14.10 -13.82
CA CYS A 342 6.93 13.97 -12.75
C CYS A 342 7.76 12.70 -12.98
N ASP A 343 9.07 12.82 -12.91
CA ASP A 343 10.01 11.73 -13.14
C ASP A 343 10.65 11.23 -11.82
N CYS A 344 10.07 11.56 -10.66
CA CYS A 344 10.59 11.09 -9.39
C CYS A 344 10.47 9.55 -9.26
N ILE A 345 11.24 8.95 -8.34
CA ILE A 345 11.29 7.50 -8.10
C ILE A 345 9.90 6.86 -8.03
N SER A 346 8.99 7.43 -7.23
CA SER A 346 7.63 6.89 -7.06
C SER A 346 6.78 7.02 -8.33
N CYS A 347 6.89 8.14 -9.06
CA CYS A 347 6.16 8.32 -10.31
C CYS A 347 6.67 7.38 -11.40
N SER A 348 8.00 7.24 -11.56
CA SER A 348 8.58 6.30 -12.52
C SER A 348 8.18 4.84 -12.23
N PHE A 349 8.07 4.46 -10.95
CA PHE A 349 7.57 3.13 -10.57
C PHE A 349 6.10 2.93 -10.96
N LYS A 350 5.21 3.89 -10.67
CA LYS A 350 3.78 3.81 -11.00
C LYS A 350 3.49 3.91 -12.50
N ASP A 351 4.34 4.62 -13.22
CA ASP A 351 4.29 4.72 -14.68
C ASP A 351 4.95 3.52 -15.37
N PHE A 352 5.38 2.50 -14.60
CA PHE A 352 6.12 1.31 -15.05
C PHE A 352 7.35 1.64 -15.91
N ASN A 353 7.94 2.82 -15.74
CA ASN A 353 9.17 3.23 -16.41
C ASN A 353 10.38 2.73 -15.62
N PHE A 354 10.55 1.40 -15.61
CA PHE A 354 11.63 0.73 -14.89
C PHE A 354 13.00 1.07 -15.45
N LYS A 355 13.12 1.31 -16.76
CA LYS A 355 14.39 1.73 -17.38
C LYS A 355 14.93 3.02 -16.75
N ASP A 356 14.10 4.05 -16.61
CA ASP A 356 14.50 5.31 -16.01
C ASP A 356 14.68 5.20 -14.49
N LEU A 357 13.74 4.53 -13.81
CA LEU A 357 13.82 4.28 -12.37
C LEU A 357 15.13 3.58 -11.98
N LEU A 358 15.43 2.45 -12.62
CA LEU A 358 16.58 1.62 -12.27
C LEU A 358 17.90 2.32 -12.63
N ARG A 359 17.93 3.11 -13.71
CA ARG A 359 19.06 3.98 -14.04
C ARG A 359 19.32 4.98 -12.91
N LYS A 360 18.28 5.69 -12.43
CA LYS A 360 18.40 6.64 -11.31
C LYS A 360 18.91 5.97 -10.04
N LEU A 361 18.41 4.77 -9.73
CA LEU A 361 18.87 4.01 -8.55
C LEU A 361 20.33 3.58 -8.67
N LYS A 362 20.75 3.11 -9.85
CA LYS A 362 22.12 2.65 -10.10
C LYS A 362 23.14 3.79 -10.09
N THR A 363 22.85 4.91 -10.76
CA THR A 363 23.77 6.06 -10.82
C THR A 363 24.05 6.64 -9.43
N ASN A 364 23.03 6.67 -8.56
CA ASN A 364 23.11 7.36 -7.27
C ASN A 364 23.58 6.45 -6.11
N LEU A 365 23.88 5.18 -6.34
CA LEU A 365 24.14 4.18 -5.28
C LEU A 365 25.30 4.54 -4.34
N PHE A 366 26.35 5.17 -4.88
CA PHE A 366 27.56 5.50 -4.13
C PHE A 366 27.68 6.99 -3.77
N GLU A 367 26.70 7.81 -4.15
CA GLU A 367 26.73 9.25 -3.91
C GLU A 367 26.15 9.60 -2.53
N GLU A 368 27.01 10.05 -1.62
CA GLU A 368 26.64 10.34 -0.23
C GLU A 368 25.68 11.54 -0.09
N SER A 369 25.65 12.42 -1.09
CA SER A 369 24.67 13.51 -1.24
C SER A 369 23.24 13.01 -1.46
N ASN A 370 23.06 11.81 -2.02
CA ASN A 370 21.74 11.30 -2.44
C ASN A 370 21.05 10.41 -1.40
N ILE A 371 21.71 10.17 -0.26
CA ILE A 371 21.13 9.42 0.87
C ILE A 371 19.92 10.19 1.42
N SER A 372 18.73 9.68 1.13
CA SER A 372 17.43 10.29 1.45
C SER A 372 16.36 9.20 1.65
N LEU A 373 15.21 9.57 2.23
CA LEU A 373 14.06 8.67 2.34
C LEU A 373 13.59 8.18 0.97
N ASP A 374 13.55 9.08 -0.02
CA ASP A 374 13.14 8.77 -1.39
C ASP A 374 14.05 7.73 -2.04
N PHE A 375 15.36 7.89 -1.88
CA PHE A 375 16.33 6.96 -2.43
C PHE A 375 16.24 5.58 -1.76
N ALA A 376 16.13 5.53 -0.44
CA ALA A 376 15.94 4.28 0.30
C ALA A 376 14.63 3.59 -0.09
N TYR A 377 13.54 4.35 -0.23
CA TYR A 377 12.24 3.85 -0.65
C TYR A 377 12.26 3.29 -2.08
N GLY A 378 12.98 3.94 -3.00
CA GLY A 378 13.19 3.42 -4.36
C GLY A 378 13.92 2.08 -4.39
N ASN A 379 14.96 1.93 -3.57
CA ASN A 379 15.66 0.65 -3.40
C ASN A 379 14.72 -0.43 -2.82
N TYR A 380 13.80 -0.06 -1.93
CA TYR A 380 12.76 -0.95 -1.41
C TYR A 380 11.76 -1.38 -2.51
N LEU A 381 11.27 -0.44 -3.33
CA LEU A 381 10.26 -0.73 -4.36
C LEU A 381 10.72 -1.80 -5.35
N VAL A 382 12.01 -1.83 -5.65
CA VAL A 382 12.64 -2.81 -6.56
C VAL A 382 13.49 -3.84 -5.82
N SER A 383 13.31 -3.95 -4.50
CA SER A 383 13.77 -5.06 -3.66
C SER A 383 15.27 -5.42 -3.79
N ILE A 384 16.11 -4.42 -4.06
CA ILE A 384 17.53 -4.62 -4.45
C ILE A 384 18.28 -5.37 -3.36
N ASN A 385 19.02 -6.41 -3.78
CA ASN A 385 19.82 -7.25 -2.89
C ASN A 385 18.97 -7.75 -1.70
N ASN A 386 17.80 -8.31 -2.02
CA ASN A 386 16.80 -8.76 -1.04
C ASN A 386 16.51 -7.73 0.07
N TYR A 387 16.25 -6.48 -0.35
CA TYR A 387 15.98 -5.32 0.50
C TYR A 387 17.14 -4.82 1.40
N LYS A 388 18.30 -5.48 1.42
CA LYS A 388 19.45 -5.09 2.24
C LYS A 388 19.96 -3.68 1.92
N ASN A 389 19.94 -3.30 0.63
CA ASN A 389 20.34 -1.96 0.22
C ASN A 389 19.43 -0.87 0.81
N ALA A 390 18.10 -1.08 0.78
CA ALA A 390 17.16 -0.14 1.39
C ALA A 390 17.43 0.01 2.90
N TYR A 391 17.63 -1.09 3.62
CA TYR A 391 17.97 -1.07 5.05
C TYR A 391 19.24 -0.27 5.32
N ASN A 392 20.32 -0.56 4.59
CA ASN A 392 21.61 0.10 4.77
C ASN A 392 21.54 1.61 4.48
N ILE A 393 20.76 2.04 3.48
CA ILE A 393 20.55 3.46 3.19
C ILE A 393 19.77 4.12 4.32
N TYR A 394 18.68 3.51 4.82
CA TYR A 394 17.95 4.05 5.99
C TYR A 394 18.85 4.12 7.24
N LYS A 395 19.69 3.12 7.48
CA LYS A 395 20.65 3.12 8.58
C LYS A 395 21.60 4.31 8.49
N ARG A 396 22.30 4.45 7.36
CA ARG A 396 23.24 5.56 7.09
C ARG A 396 22.54 6.92 7.19
N LEU A 397 21.34 7.04 6.62
CA LEU A 397 20.52 8.26 6.74
C LEU A 397 20.25 8.58 8.20
N SER A 398 19.76 7.60 8.98
CA SER A 398 19.40 7.78 10.39
C SER A 398 20.61 8.17 11.24
N GLU A 399 21.80 7.64 10.96
CA GLU A 399 23.05 8.00 11.63
C GLU A 399 23.49 9.43 11.26
N LYS A 400 23.36 9.81 9.98
CA LYS A 400 23.72 11.13 9.45
C LYS A 400 22.85 12.27 10.00
N ILE A 401 21.58 12.00 10.29
CA ILE A 401 20.60 13.03 10.70
C ILE A 401 20.23 12.98 12.19
N LYS A 402 20.72 11.99 12.94
CA LYS A 402 20.46 11.91 14.38
C LYS A 402 20.92 13.20 15.09
N ASN A 403 20.03 13.76 15.91
CA ASN A 403 20.22 15.03 16.64
C ASN A 403 20.44 16.28 15.76
N LYS A 404 20.13 16.22 14.45
CA LYS A 404 20.11 17.42 13.60
C LYS A 404 18.73 18.06 13.63
N GLU A 405 18.71 19.35 13.88
CA GLU A 405 17.50 20.17 13.87
C GLU A 405 16.80 20.07 12.51
N SER A 406 15.47 19.99 12.52
CA SER A 406 14.60 19.88 11.34
C SER A 406 14.61 18.53 10.60
N PHE A 407 15.29 17.51 11.14
CA PHE A 407 15.33 16.16 10.56
C PHE A 407 14.70 15.08 11.46
N GLU A 408 14.00 15.47 12.51
CA GLU A 408 13.47 14.55 13.53
C GLU A 408 12.38 13.63 12.97
N ILE A 409 11.57 14.14 12.04
CA ILE A 409 10.55 13.33 11.39
C ILE A 409 11.21 12.35 10.41
N GLU A 410 12.17 12.77 9.57
CA GLU A 410 12.88 11.83 8.70
C GLU A 410 13.65 10.78 9.50
N TYR A 411 14.24 11.16 10.65
CA TYR A 411 14.89 10.22 11.57
C TYR A 411 13.91 9.15 12.05
N PHE A 412 12.72 9.57 12.49
CA PHE A 412 11.68 8.65 12.93
C PHE A 412 11.21 7.73 11.81
N ILE A 413 10.93 8.26 10.61
CA ILE A 413 10.48 7.47 9.46
C ILE A 413 11.56 6.48 8.99
N ALA A 414 12.84 6.89 8.99
CA ALA A 414 13.94 5.98 8.69
C ALA A 414 13.99 4.79 9.67
N LYS A 415 13.86 5.05 10.98
CA LYS A 415 13.83 4.00 12.01
C LYS A 415 12.58 3.11 11.91
N LEU A 416 11.42 3.69 11.61
CA LEU A 416 10.18 2.95 11.35
C LEU A 416 10.36 1.98 10.17
N ASN A 417 10.89 2.45 9.05
CA ASN A 417 11.09 1.63 7.86
C ASN A 417 12.17 0.56 8.06
N MET A 418 13.25 0.84 8.80
CA MET A 418 14.23 -0.18 9.21
C MET A 418 13.57 -1.33 9.96
N LYS A 419 12.57 -1.04 10.80
CA LYS A 419 11.78 -2.05 11.52
C LYS A 419 10.90 -2.86 10.59
N TYR A 420 10.21 -2.24 9.63
CA TYR A 420 9.41 -2.96 8.63
C TYR A 420 10.25 -3.85 7.72
N LEU A 421 11.42 -3.38 7.29
CA LEU A 421 12.35 -4.15 6.45
C LEU A 421 12.85 -5.43 7.13
N GLN A 422 12.87 -5.49 8.46
CA GLN A 422 13.22 -6.70 9.21
C GLN A 422 12.41 -7.93 8.76
N ALA A 423 11.12 -7.74 8.47
CA ALA A 423 10.22 -8.81 8.06
C ALA A 423 10.43 -9.24 6.60
N LEU A 424 11.20 -8.47 5.82
CA LEU A 424 11.39 -8.66 4.38
C LEU A 424 12.79 -9.18 4.03
N VAL A 425 13.82 -8.79 4.79
CA VAL A 425 15.19 -9.29 4.59
C VAL A 425 15.25 -10.77 4.95
N LEU A 426 15.40 -11.65 3.95
CA LEU A 426 15.47 -13.10 4.13
C LEU A 426 16.66 -13.50 5.02
N GLU A 427 16.44 -14.49 5.88
CA GLU A 427 17.48 -15.10 6.71
C GLU A 427 18.29 -16.03 5.81
N ASP A 428 19.58 -15.70 5.65
CA ASP A 428 20.51 -16.57 4.98
C ASP A 428 21.54 -17.03 6.01
N ASN A 429 21.45 -18.31 6.38
CA ASN A 429 22.31 -18.93 7.39
C ASN A 429 23.80 -18.89 6.99
N GLN A 430 24.12 -18.58 5.74
CA GLN A 430 25.49 -18.45 5.25
C GLN A 430 25.98 -16.99 5.22
N LEU A 431 25.10 -16.00 5.45
CA LEU A 431 25.43 -14.58 5.38
C LEU A 431 25.18 -13.87 6.72
N GLU A 432 26.28 -13.58 7.42
CA GLU A 432 26.31 -12.93 8.75
C GLU A 432 25.61 -11.56 8.76
N ASP A 433 25.59 -10.85 7.63
CA ASP A 433 24.97 -9.54 7.49
C ASP A 433 23.44 -9.58 7.71
N SER A 434 22.77 -10.65 7.29
CA SER A 434 21.31 -10.80 7.41
C SER A 434 20.85 -10.91 8.88
N PHE A 435 21.61 -11.65 9.70
CA PHE A 435 21.38 -11.75 11.13
C PHE A 435 21.58 -10.41 11.84
N LYS A 436 22.67 -9.72 11.52
CA LYS A 436 22.98 -8.42 12.11
C LYS A 436 21.91 -7.38 11.81
N ILE A 437 21.41 -7.32 10.57
CA ILE A 437 20.30 -6.45 10.17
C ILE A 437 19.06 -6.73 11.04
N ARG A 438 18.69 -8.02 11.20
CA ARG A 438 17.51 -8.38 11.99
C ARG A 438 17.67 -8.05 13.47
N GLU A 439 18.83 -8.32 14.06
CA GLU A 439 19.12 -7.99 15.46
C GLU A 439 19.04 -6.49 15.71
N GLU A 440 19.72 -5.68 14.87
CA GLU A 440 19.69 -4.23 14.95
C GLU A 440 18.25 -3.68 14.79
N SER A 441 17.47 -4.19 13.82
CA SER A 441 16.07 -3.80 13.64
C SER A 441 15.18 -4.13 14.84
N ARG A 442 15.35 -5.30 15.46
CA ARG A 442 14.57 -5.71 16.65
C ARG A 442 14.81 -4.77 17.83
N ASN A 443 16.03 -4.27 17.96
CA ASN A 443 16.43 -3.36 19.03
C ASN A 443 15.93 -1.91 18.82
N ILE A 444 15.24 -1.61 17.70
CA ILE A 444 14.63 -0.30 17.47
C ILE A 444 13.36 -0.16 18.32
N ASP A 445 13.47 0.68 19.35
CA ASP A 445 12.35 1.15 20.17
C ASP A 445 11.84 2.52 19.68
N LEU A 446 10.73 2.50 18.95
CA LEU A 446 10.08 3.70 18.42
C LEU A 446 9.43 4.56 19.51
N ASN A 447 9.03 3.99 20.65
CA ASN A 447 8.51 4.78 21.77
C ASN A 447 9.64 5.59 22.41
N ARG A 448 10.79 4.94 22.66
CA ARG A 448 11.98 5.62 23.15
C ARG A 448 12.40 6.76 22.22
N ILE A 449 12.37 6.54 20.91
CA ILE A 449 12.68 7.61 19.95
C ILE A 449 11.72 8.80 20.13
N LEU A 450 10.40 8.56 20.11
CA LEU A 450 9.38 9.62 20.20
C LEU A 450 9.39 10.39 21.52
N PHE A 451 9.56 9.68 22.64
CA PHE A 451 9.36 10.22 23.98
C PHE A 451 10.66 10.50 24.74
N GLU A 452 11.83 10.14 24.20
CA GLU A 452 13.13 10.46 24.81
C GLU A 452 14.12 11.10 23.84
N GLU A 453 14.26 10.59 22.61
CA GLU A 453 15.28 11.09 21.68
C GLU A 453 14.86 12.41 21.01
N ILE A 454 13.62 12.50 20.52
CA ILE A 454 13.11 13.70 19.80
C ILE A 454 12.05 14.49 20.58
N GLU A 455 11.77 14.12 21.84
CA GLU A 455 10.78 14.75 22.72
C GLU A 455 10.91 16.30 22.72
N TYR A 456 12.16 16.73 22.91
CA TYR A 456 12.76 18.08 22.91
C TYR A 456 12.67 18.89 21.61
N ALA A 457 12.40 18.23 20.50
CA ALA A 457 12.64 18.81 19.19
C ALA A 457 11.35 18.98 18.36
N ILE A 458 10.36 18.12 18.59
CA ILE A 458 9.06 18.20 17.91
C ILE A 458 7.96 18.80 18.81
N SER A 459 6.90 19.31 18.17
CA SER A 459 5.69 19.76 18.86
C SER A 459 4.81 18.57 19.29
N GLU A 460 3.87 18.81 20.22
CA GLU A 460 2.91 17.79 20.67
C GLU A 460 2.04 17.25 19.52
N ASP A 461 1.56 18.12 18.63
CA ASP A 461 0.76 17.72 17.47
C ASP A 461 1.56 16.84 16.51
N VAL A 462 2.85 17.12 16.30
CA VAL A 462 3.74 16.29 15.48
C VAL A 462 3.94 14.94 16.15
N ARG A 463 4.26 14.92 17.45
CA ARG A 463 4.46 13.69 18.23
C ARG A 463 3.24 12.79 18.19
N ASN A 464 2.05 13.35 18.41
CA ASN A 464 0.78 12.64 18.36
C ASN A 464 0.51 12.07 16.97
N TYR A 465 0.86 12.79 15.90
CA TYR A 465 0.72 12.28 14.54
C TYR A 465 1.70 11.13 14.27
N LEU A 466 2.99 11.27 14.60
CA LEU A 466 3.98 10.20 14.45
C LEU A 466 3.62 8.94 15.27
N PHE A 467 3.05 9.13 16.46
CA PHE A 467 2.51 8.02 17.25
C PHE A 467 1.37 7.30 16.52
N ARG A 468 0.48 8.03 15.83
CA ARG A 468 -0.56 7.42 14.98
C ARG A 468 0.02 6.67 13.78
N ILE A 469 1.13 7.15 13.20
CA ILE A 469 1.85 6.43 12.15
C ILE A 469 2.40 5.11 12.69
N LYS A 470 3.08 5.16 13.84
CA LYS A 470 3.65 3.98 14.53
C LYS A 470 2.60 2.89 14.78
N ASP A 471 1.41 3.30 15.22
CA ASP A 471 0.31 2.39 15.57
C ASP A 471 -0.63 2.09 14.39
N GLU A 472 -0.24 2.47 13.17
CA GLU A 472 -0.99 2.19 11.94
C GLU A 472 -2.47 2.64 12.02
N LYS A 473 -2.76 3.69 12.79
CA LYS A 473 -4.14 4.09 13.13
C LYS A 473 -4.98 4.41 11.89
N LEU A 474 -4.36 5.03 10.87
CA LEU A 474 -5.04 5.34 9.62
C LEU A 474 -5.40 4.06 8.84
N LEU A 475 -4.52 3.07 8.80
CA LEU A 475 -4.78 1.78 8.15
C LEU A 475 -5.94 1.06 8.82
N ILE A 476 -5.91 0.92 10.16
CA ILE A 476 -6.97 0.23 10.91
C ILE A 476 -8.33 0.90 10.64
N LYS A 477 -8.40 2.23 10.78
CA LYS A 477 -9.60 3.02 10.47
C LYS A 477 -10.06 2.83 9.02
N THR A 478 -9.12 2.76 8.08
CA THR A 478 -9.42 2.61 6.64
C THR A 478 -9.94 1.22 6.32
N LYS A 479 -9.37 0.17 6.94
CA LYS A 479 -9.82 -1.23 6.83
C LYS A 479 -11.27 -1.36 7.29
N ASP A 480 -11.60 -0.85 8.48
CA ASP A 480 -12.97 -0.88 9.01
C ASP A 480 -13.97 -0.17 8.09
N LYS A 481 -13.58 0.98 7.54
CA LYS A 481 -14.44 1.75 6.62
C LYS A 481 -14.59 1.10 5.27
N ILE A 482 -13.53 0.50 4.72
CA ILE A 482 -13.59 -0.25 3.45
C ILE A 482 -14.51 -1.45 3.61
N ASP A 483 -14.42 -2.18 4.74
CA ASP A 483 -15.27 -3.33 5.02
C ASP A 483 -16.75 -2.95 5.02
N GLU A 484 -17.10 -1.90 5.79
CA GLU A 484 -18.45 -1.33 5.83
C GLU A 484 -18.94 -0.89 4.43
N LEU A 485 -18.11 -0.17 3.68
CA LEU A 485 -18.50 0.39 2.37
C LEU A 485 -18.67 -0.69 1.30
N VAL A 486 -17.80 -1.70 1.29
CA VAL A 486 -17.91 -2.80 0.32
C VAL A 486 -19.17 -3.62 0.58
N GLU A 487 -19.52 -3.87 1.84
CA GLU A 487 -20.79 -4.52 2.19
C GLU A 487 -22.00 -3.70 1.72
N LYS A 488 -21.98 -2.38 1.93
CA LYS A 488 -23.03 -1.48 1.44
C LYS A 488 -23.14 -1.49 -0.09
N ILE A 489 -22.02 -1.49 -0.81
CA ILE A 489 -22.02 -1.59 -2.29
C ILE A 489 -22.61 -2.92 -2.75
N ILE A 490 -22.24 -4.04 -2.12
CA ILE A 490 -22.79 -5.36 -2.46
C ILE A 490 -24.29 -5.41 -2.16
N HIS A 491 -24.73 -4.85 -1.03
CA HIS A 491 -26.15 -4.78 -0.69
C HIS A 491 -26.93 -3.92 -1.71
N LEU A 492 -26.37 -2.77 -2.09
CA LEU A 492 -26.95 -1.90 -3.11
C LEU A 492 -27.09 -2.63 -4.46
N ARG A 493 -26.05 -3.35 -4.91
CA ARG A 493 -26.11 -4.17 -6.13
C ARG A 493 -27.27 -5.17 -6.06
N LYS A 494 -27.40 -5.91 -4.95
CA LYS A 494 -28.48 -6.89 -4.76
C LYS A 494 -29.87 -6.25 -4.83
N GLN A 495 -30.03 -5.02 -4.35
CA GLN A 495 -31.31 -4.29 -4.46
C GLN A 495 -31.65 -3.95 -5.92
N PHE A 496 -30.67 -3.52 -6.71
CA PHE A 496 -30.85 -3.20 -8.13
C PHE A 496 -31.05 -4.44 -9.01
N ASP A 497 -30.46 -5.58 -8.65
CA ASP A 497 -30.66 -6.86 -9.35
C ASP A 497 -32.10 -7.39 -9.16
N ASN A 498 -32.78 -7.02 -8.07
CA ASN A 498 -34.20 -7.29 -7.86
C ASN A 498 -35.03 -6.16 -8.50
N ALA A 499 -35.73 -6.46 -9.60
CA ALA A 499 -36.33 -5.51 -10.56
C ALA A 499 -37.32 -4.41 -10.07
N ASN A 500 -37.46 -4.17 -8.76
CA ASN A 500 -38.43 -3.24 -8.15
C ASN A 500 -37.78 -2.03 -7.41
N PHE A 501 -36.51 -1.72 -7.65
CA PHE A 501 -35.84 -0.61 -6.95
C PHE A 501 -35.84 0.69 -7.76
N TYR A 502 -36.55 1.72 -7.27
CA TYR A 502 -36.75 3.02 -7.93
C TYR A 502 -35.99 4.19 -7.28
N TYR A 503 -35.01 3.93 -6.41
CA TYR A 503 -34.29 4.99 -5.67
C TYR A 503 -32.84 5.13 -6.11
N SER A 504 -32.31 6.36 -6.15
CA SER A 504 -30.88 6.62 -6.32
C SER A 504 -30.18 6.40 -4.97
N GLY A 505 -29.31 5.40 -4.90
CA GLY A 505 -28.55 5.09 -3.70
C GLY A 505 -27.42 6.10 -3.44
N PRO A 506 -26.73 6.04 -2.28
CA PRO A 506 -25.54 6.84 -2.05
C PRO A 506 -24.36 6.38 -2.93
N ASN A 507 -23.48 7.29 -3.33
CA ASN A 507 -22.26 6.97 -4.06
C ASN A 507 -21.16 6.42 -3.12
N PHE A 508 -21.37 5.20 -2.64
CA PHE A 508 -20.42 4.52 -1.74
C PHE A 508 -19.06 4.27 -2.38
N VAL A 509 -18.99 4.09 -3.71
CA VAL A 509 -17.71 3.82 -4.40
C VAL A 509 -16.79 5.04 -4.39
N GLN A 510 -17.32 6.26 -4.46
CA GLN A 510 -16.50 7.47 -4.33
C GLN A 510 -15.90 7.59 -2.92
N ILE A 511 -16.68 7.27 -1.89
CA ILE A 511 -16.21 7.29 -0.49
C ILE A 511 -15.13 6.20 -0.31
N LEU A 512 -15.37 5.00 -0.85
CA LEU A 512 -14.42 3.90 -0.85
C LEU A 512 -13.08 4.30 -1.52
N ALA A 513 -13.17 4.93 -2.70
CA ALA A 513 -12.03 5.43 -3.45
C ALA A 513 -11.21 6.45 -2.64
N ASN A 514 -11.88 7.37 -1.93
CA ASN A 514 -11.22 8.39 -1.12
C ASN A 514 -10.46 7.80 0.07
N TYR A 515 -11.05 6.84 0.80
CA TYR A 515 -10.36 6.17 1.90
C TYR A 515 -9.12 5.40 1.42
N TYR A 516 -9.25 4.66 0.30
CA TYR A 516 -8.12 3.93 -0.27
C TYR A 516 -7.02 4.88 -0.77
N LEU A 517 -7.40 5.97 -1.46
CA LEU A 517 -6.48 7.02 -1.92
C LEU A 517 -5.72 7.66 -0.75
N HIS A 518 -6.38 7.97 0.37
CA HIS A 518 -5.73 8.57 1.53
C HIS A 518 -4.69 7.65 2.15
N LEU A 519 -5.02 6.36 2.30
CA LEU A 519 -4.06 5.37 2.78
C LEU A 519 -2.88 5.22 1.82
N GLN A 520 -3.15 5.18 0.52
CA GLN A 520 -2.13 5.09 -0.52
C GLN A 520 -1.18 6.30 -0.44
N LEU A 521 -1.70 7.52 -0.41
CA LEU A 521 -0.90 8.75 -0.30
C LEU A 521 -0.13 8.80 1.02
N HIS A 522 -0.74 8.38 2.12
CA HIS A 522 -0.07 8.28 3.41
C HIS A 522 1.19 7.42 3.35
N LEU A 523 1.13 6.28 2.66
CA LEU A 523 2.27 5.39 2.50
C LEU A 523 3.30 5.97 1.52
N ASP A 524 2.88 6.32 0.30
CA ASP A 524 3.83 6.65 -0.77
C ASP A 524 4.42 8.05 -0.68
N LYS A 525 3.62 9.05 -0.25
CA LYS A 525 4.11 10.43 -0.14
C LYS A 525 5.01 10.60 1.08
N ASN A 526 4.79 9.82 2.14
CA ASN A 526 5.66 9.83 3.34
C ASN A 526 6.72 8.72 3.33
N LYS A 527 6.83 7.95 2.23
CA LYS A 527 7.82 6.88 2.06
C LYS A 527 7.77 5.81 3.15
N ILE A 528 6.57 5.45 3.60
CA ILE A 528 6.35 4.43 4.63
C ILE A 528 6.19 3.06 3.96
N ILE A 529 6.98 2.09 4.42
CA ILE A 529 6.93 0.71 3.94
C ILE A 529 5.77 -0.01 4.64
N TYR A 530 4.74 -0.36 3.89
CA TYR A 530 3.67 -1.22 4.40
C TYR A 530 2.92 -1.97 3.28
N ASN A 531 2.90 -1.41 2.07
CA ASN A 531 2.17 -1.93 0.91
C ASN A 531 2.66 -3.29 0.37
N THR A 532 3.69 -3.88 0.97
CA THR A 532 4.17 -5.24 0.64
C THR A 532 3.62 -6.32 1.59
N PHE A 533 2.96 -5.93 2.69
CA PHE A 533 2.45 -6.89 3.66
C PHE A 533 1.09 -7.44 3.25
N HIS A 534 0.81 -8.67 3.70
CA HIS A 534 -0.37 -9.44 3.29
C HIS A 534 -1.69 -8.68 3.54
N ASP A 535 -1.82 -8.01 4.69
CA ASP A 535 -3.01 -7.24 5.06
C ASP A 535 -3.34 -6.13 4.05
N TYR A 536 -2.31 -5.46 3.50
CA TYR A 536 -2.51 -4.44 2.47
C TYR A 536 -2.98 -5.06 1.16
N HIS A 537 -2.40 -6.19 0.73
CA HIS A 537 -2.82 -6.90 -0.47
C HIS A 537 -4.29 -7.38 -0.38
N LEU A 538 -4.70 -7.92 0.77
CA LEU A 538 -6.10 -8.29 1.03
C LEU A 538 -7.03 -7.08 0.97
N LEU A 539 -6.60 -5.95 1.54
CA LEU A 539 -7.36 -4.71 1.49
C LEU A 539 -7.52 -4.20 0.05
N SER A 540 -6.45 -4.16 -0.74
CA SER A 540 -6.48 -3.79 -2.16
C SER A 540 -7.41 -4.70 -2.97
N LYS A 541 -7.37 -6.02 -2.74
CA LYS A 541 -8.30 -6.99 -3.35
C LYS A 541 -9.75 -6.67 -3.01
N LYS A 542 -10.04 -6.38 -1.74
CA LYS A 542 -11.39 -6.05 -1.26
C LYS A 542 -11.90 -4.72 -1.86
N VAL A 543 -11.04 -3.69 -1.94
CA VAL A 543 -11.37 -2.43 -2.62
C VAL A 543 -11.66 -2.68 -4.10
N PHE A 544 -10.82 -3.45 -4.80
CA PHE A 544 -11.04 -3.75 -6.21
C PHE A 544 -12.37 -4.49 -6.43
N LYS A 545 -12.69 -5.46 -5.57
CA LYS A 545 -14.00 -6.12 -5.56
C LYS A 545 -15.12 -5.09 -5.39
N GLY A 546 -15.02 -4.17 -4.44
CA GLY A 546 -15.99 -3.07 -4.27
C GLY A 546 -16.19 -2.24 -5.54
N PHE A 547 -15.12 -1.89 -6.24
CA PHE A 547 -15.19 -1.17 -7.52
C PHE A 547 -15.92 -1.99 -8.60
N ILE A 548 -15.61 -3.29 -8.71
CA ILE A 548 -16.27 -4.18 -9.68
C ILE A 548 -17.76 -4.35 -9.36
N GLN A 549 -18.11 -4.55 -8.09
CA GLN A 549 -19.51 -4.67 -7.67
C GLN A 549 -20.29 -3.38 -7.95
N SER A 550 -19.67 -2.22 -7.70
CA SER A 550 -20.24 -0.93 -8.09
C SER A 550 -20.41 -0.86 -9.60
N TYR A 551 -19.38 -1.14 -10.40
CA TYR A 551 -19.45 -1.11 -11.87
C TYR A 551 -20.56 -2.00 -12.46
N LEU A 552 -20.80 -3.16 -11.85
CA LEU A 552 -21.86 -4.09 -12.26
C LEU A 552 -23.26 -3.67 -11.81
N THR A 553 -23.40 -2.63 -10.97
CA THR A 553 -24.70 -2.11 -10.51
C THR A 553 -25.34 -1.25 -11.60
N ARG A 554 -26.36 -1.80 -12.26
CA ARG A 554 -27.01 -1.18 -13.44
C ARG A 554 -27.58 0.21 -13.13
N GLY A 555 -27.25 1.19 -14.00
CA GLY A 555 -27.84 2.54 -13.97
C GLY A 555 -27.42 3.45 -12.82
N HIS A 556 -26.63 2.96 -11.86
CA HIS A 556 -26.25 3.70 -10.66
C HIS A 556 -24.77 3.54 -10.28
N GLY A 557 -24.16 2.43 -10.68
CA GLY A 557 -22.79 2.08 -10.39
C GLY A 557 -21.71 2.99 -10.96
N LEU A 558 -20.45 2.65 -10.67
CA LEU A 558 -19.29 3.26 -11.31
C LEU A 558 -19.43 3.20 -12.84
N ALA A 559 -19.38 4.35 -13.51
CA ALA A 559 -19.57 4.42 -14.97
C ALA A 559 -18.31 4.00 -15.75
N SER A 560 -17.13 4.38 -15.26
CA SER A 560 -15.83 4.08 -15.85
C SER A 560 -14.75 4.04 -14.78
N PHE A 561 -13.66 3.31 -15.07
CA PHE A 561 -12.52 3.24 -14.18
C PHE A 561 -11.50 4.33 -14.47
N ASP A 562 -10.89 4.82 -13.39
CA ASP A 562 -9.73 5.70 -13.44
C ASP A 562 -8.43 4.88 -13.47
N SER A 563 -7.47 5.28 -14.30
CA SER A 563 -6.20 4.56 -14.49
C SER A 563 -5.35 4.50 -13.23
N TYR A 564 -5.46 5.50 -12.33
CA TYR A 564 -4.71 5.50 -11.07
C TYR A 564 -5.09 4.27 -10.23
N PHE A 565 -6.37 4.00 -10.01
CA PHE A 565 -6.79 2.84 -9.21
C PHE A 565 -6.46 1.52 -9.89
N LEU A 566 -6.58 1.44 -11.23
CA LEU A 566 -6.21 0.24 -11.97
C LEU A 566 -4.72 -0.07 -11.84
N ILE A 567 -3.85 0.94 -11.94
CA ILE A 567 -2.39 0.79 -11.72
C ILE A 567 -2.13 0.30 -10.29
N GLU A 568 -2.79 0.90 -9.28
CA GLU A 568 -2.67 0.44 -7.88
C GLU A 568 -3.10 -1.03 -7.71
N PHE A 569 -4.18 -1.46 -8.37
CA PHE A 569 -4.62 -2.86 -8.33
C PHE A 569 -3.65 -3.81 -9.04
N ILE A 570 -3.07 -3.40 -10.18
CA ILE A 570 -2.03 -4.18 -10.89
C ILE A 570 -0.80 -4.39 -10.00
N ILE A 571 -0.36 -3.35 -9.29
CA ILE A 571 0.83 -3.39 -8.41
C ILE A 571 0.60 -4.30 -7.21
N ASN A 572 -0.55 -4.12 -6.55
CA ASN A 572 -0.79 -4.62 -5.19
C ASN A 572 -1.66 -5.88 -5.12
N ILE A 573 -2.09 -6.48 -6.23
CA ILE A 573 -2.92 -7.71 -6.21
C ILE A 573 -2.19 -8.85 -6.93
N THR A 574 -2.27 -10.06 -6.36
CA THR A 574 -1.71 -11.27 -6.97
C THR A 574 -2.42 -11.60 -8.28
N THR A 575 -1.75 -12.29 -9.21
CA THR A 575 -2.35 -12.62 -10.52
C THR A 575 -3.58 -13.53 -10.40
N SER A 576 -3.61 -14.45 -9.43
CA SER A 576 -4.79 -15.28 -9.17
C SER A 576 -5.98 -14.46 -8.67
N ASP A 577 -5.75 -13.59 -7.68
CA ASP A 577 -6.80 -12.74 -7.11
C ASP A 577 -7.31 -11.71 -8.12
N PHE A 578 -6.41 -11.16 -8.94
CA PHE A 578 -6.77 -10.19 -9.97
C PHE A 578 -7.73 -10.81 -11.00
N LYS A 579 -7.46 -12.05 -11.42
CA LYS A 579 -8.37 -12.82 -12.29
C LYS A 579 -9.70 -13.14 -11.62
N GLU A 580 -9.64 -13.55 -10.34
CA GLU A 580 -10.84 -13.88 -9.57
C GLU A 580 -11.80 -12.69 -9.51
N VAL A 581 -11.28 -11.51 -9.17
CA VAL A 581 -12.08 -10.28 -9.08
C VAL A 581 -12.66 -9.87 -10.44
N LEU A 582 -11.93 -10.09 -11.54
CA LEU A 582 -12.37 -9.78 -12.91
C LEU A 582 -13.23 -10.87 -13.58
N LYS A 583 -13.51 -11.99 -12.89
CA LYS A 583 -14.18 -13.15 -13.48
C LYS A 583 -15.58 -12.82 -14.03
N GLU A 584 -16.35 -12.01 -13.31
CA GLU A 584 -17.73 -11.63 -13.66
C GLU A 584 -17.80 -10.55 -14.74
N VAL A 585 -16.70 -9.86 -15.03
CA VAL A 585 -16.68 -8.74 -15.98
C VAL A 585 -16.26 -9.21 -17.36
N THR A 586 -17.09 -8.91 -18.37
CA THR A 586 -16.74 -9.15 -19.77
C THR A 586 -15.83 -8.05 -20.30
N ILE A 587 -16.24 -6.79 -20.13
CA ILE A 587 -15.49 -5.62 -20.56
C ILE A 587 -15.60 -4.47 -19.54
N LEU A 588 -14.51 -3.73 -19.38
CA LEU A 588 -14.35 -2.57 -18.49
C LEU A 588 -14.22 -1.31 -19.35
N LYS A 589 -15.01 -0.30 -18.99
CA LYS A 589 -14.94 1.03 -19.62
C LYS A 589 -13.97 1.93 -18.86
N LEU A 590 -13.14 2.66 -19.59
CA LEU A 590 -12.27 3.71 -19.04
C LEU A 590 -12.66 5.06 -19.64
N ASN A 591 -12.29 6.15 -18.98
CA ASN A 591 -12.34 7.48 -19.61
C ASN A 591 -11.11 7.71 -20.51
N ASN A 592 -11.18 8.66 -21.45
CA ASN A 592 -10.11 8.89 -22.45
C ASN A 592 -8.74 9.19 -21.82
N ALA A 593 -8.69 10.01 -20.77
CA ALA A 593 -7.44 10.31 -20.07
C ALA A 593 -6.84 9.05 -19.42
N SER A 594 -7.69 8.17 -18.89
CA SER A 594 -7.30 6.90 -18.31
C SER A 594 -6.80 5.92 -19.36
N HIS A 595 -7.41 5.88 -20.54
CA HIS A 595 -6.90 5.10 -21.68
C HIS A 595 -5.46 5.49 -22.01
N ILE A 596 -5.20 6.78 -22.27
CA ILE A 596 -3.87 7.28 -22.64
C ILE A 596 -2.83 6.93 -21.57
N LYS A 597 -3.13 7.23 -20.29
CA LYS A 597 -2.19 7.01 -19.19
C LYS A 597 -1.88 5.52 -18.99
N LEU A 598 -2.89 4.66 -19.04
CA LEU A 598 -2.71 3.22 -18.84
C LEU A 598 -1.89 2.59 -19.97
N PHE A 599 -2.17 2.96 -21.22
CA PHE A 599 -1.41 2.48 -22.38
C PHE A 599 0.03 2.98 -22.37
N GLN A 600 0.28 4.22 -21.91
CA GLN A 600 1.62 4.71 -21.70
C GLN A 600 2.36 3.85 -20.67
N SER A 601 1.75 3.55 -19.52
CA SER A 601 2.36 2.68 -18.51
C SER A 601 2.63 1.26 -19.04
N PHE A 602 1.72 0.67 -19.82
CA PHE A 602 1.97 -0.64 -20.44
C PHE A 602 3.11 -0.61 -21.45
N ASN A 603 3.18 0.42 -22.30
CA ASN A 603 4.31 0.60 -23.21
C ASN A 603 5.62 0.74 -22.43
N ASN A 604 5.65 1.56 -21.37
CA ASN A 604 6.84 1.70 -20.51
C ASN A 604 7.24 0.37 -19.88
N LEU A 605 6.28 -0.43 -19.43
CA LEU A 605 6.53 -1.73 -18.82
C LEU A 605 7.28 -2.65 -19.78
N PHE A 606 6.76 -2.84 -20.99
CA PHE A 606 7.38 -3.72 -22.00
C PHE A 606 8.70 -3.16 -22.55
N THR A 607 8.75 -1.88 -22.88
CA THR A 607 9.96 -1.24 -23.42
C THR A 607 11.07 -1.08 -22.40
N SER A 608 10.77 -1.17 -21.09
CA SER A 608 11.82 -1.18 -20.06
C SER A 608 12.73 -2.40 -20.15
N TYR A 609 12.24 -3.52 -20.69
CA TYR A 609 13.02 -4.76 -20.77
C TYR A 609 14.09 -4.74 -21.87
N PHE A 610 13.97 -3.88 -22.88
CA PHE A 610 14.82 -3.92 -24.06
C PHE A 610 15.32 -2.55 -24.54
N ASP A 611 16.39 -2.60 -25.31
CA ASP A 611 16.91 -1.50 -26.12
C ASP A 611 16.84 -1.89 -27.61
N ASP A 612 16.65 -0.91 -28.48
CA ASP A 612 16.68 -1.12 -29.93
C ASP A 612 18.13 -1.17 -30.42
N GLY A 613 18.51 -2.30 -31.03
CA GLY A 613 19.80 -2.48 -31.69
C GLY A 613 19.78 -2.12 -33.17
N LEU A 614 20.87 -2.46 -33.88
CA LEU A 614 20.95 -2.31 -35.33
C LEU A 614 19.78 -3.02 -36.02
N PHE A 615 19.19 -2.37 -37.03
CA PHE A 615 18.02 -2.85 -37.77
C PHE A 615 16.78 -3.13 -36.90
N ASN A 616 16.58 -2.41 -35.80
CA ASN A 616 15.47 -2.57 -34.86
C ASN A 616 15.37 -4.00 -34.27
N LYS A 617 16.51 -4.70 -34.13
CA LYS A 617 16.57 -5.96 -33.40
C LYS A 617 16.67 -5.65 -31.91
N PRO A 618 15.68 -6.04 -31.09
CA PRO A 618 15.72 -5.76 -29.66
C PRO A 618 16.80 -6.60 -28.99
N PHE A 619 17.47 -6.04 -27.99
CA PHE A 619 18.33 -6.76 -27.05
C PHE A 619 18.00 -6.33 -25.63
N LYS A 620 18.33 -7.16 -24.63
CA LYS A 620 17.92 -6.88 -23.25
C LYS A 620 18.55 -5.59 -22.75
N ASN A 621 17.76 -4.76 -22.06
CA ASN A 621 18.31 -3.61 -21.37
C ASN A 621 19.19 -4.08 -20.22
N ARG A 622 20.48 -3.75 -20.29
CA ARG A 622 21.47 -4.23 -19.32
C ARG A 622 21.14 -3.90 -17.86
N ILE A 623 20.63 -2.69 -17.60
CA ILE A 623 20.33 -2.27 -16.22
C ILE A 623 19.13 -3.05 -15.69
N VAL A 624 18.07 -3.21 -16.49
CA VAL A 624 16.89 -3.96 -16.07
C VAL A 624 17.23 -5.44 -15.88
N ASP A 625 18.01 -6.05 -16.78
CA ASP A 625 18.44 -7.45 -16.69
C ASP A 625 19.26 -7.72 -15.41
N GLU A 626 20.19 -6.83 -15.04
CA GLU A 626 20.95 -6.92 -13.79
C GLU A 626 20.05 -6.92 -12.54
N PHE A 627 19.01 -6.09 -12.51
CA PHE A 627 18.08 -6.02 -11.37
C PHE A 627 17.09 -7.18 -11.32
N LEU A 628 16.74 -7.77 -12.47
CA LEU A 628 15.86 -8.93 -12.55
C LEU A 628 16.51 -10.23 -12.03
N ILE A 629 17.79 -10.18 -11.62
CA ILE A 629 18.45 -11.24 -10.85
C ILE A 629 17.83 -11.36 -9.44
N ASP A 630 17.39 -10.24 -8.84
CA ASP A 630 16.71 -10.24 -7.55
C ASP A 630 15.33 -10.91 -7.67
N TYR A 631 15.13 -12.04 -6.97
CA TYR A 631 13.94 -12.89 -7.11
C TYR A 631 12.62 -12.14 -6.89
N ASP A 632 12.53 -11.33 -5.83
CA ASP A 632 11.30 -10.60 -5.50
C ASP A 632 10.96 -9.53 -6.52
N PHE A 633 11.98 -8.84 -7.06
CA PHE A 633 11.76 -7.87 -8.12
C PHE A 633 11.36 -8.55 -9.42
N ASN A 634 12.00 -9.66 -9.78
CA ASN A 634 11.62 -10.48 -10.93
C ASN A 634 10.17 -10.97 -10.83
N ALA A 635 9.77 -11.53 -9.69
CA ALA A 635 8.41 -11.97 -9.44
C ALA A 635 7.41 -10.80 -9.53
N LYS A 636 7.75 -9.63 -8.99
CA LYS A 636 6.95 -8.41 -9.10
C LYS A 636 6.81 -7.95 -10.55
N TYR A 637 7.90 -7.88 -11.31
CA TYR A 637 7.91 -7.47 -12.71
C TYR A 637 7.07 -8.40 -13.60
N ARG A 638 7.20 -9.73 -13.42
CA ARG A 638 6.37 -10.72 -14.11
C ARG A 638 4.88 -10.56 -13.76
N ARG A 639 4.55 -10.35 -12.48
CA ARG A 639 3.18 -10.11 -12.02
C ARG A 639 2.59 -8.85 -12.65
N LEU A 640 3.34 -7.75 -12.72
CA LEU A 640 2.90 -6.51 -13.36
C LEU A 640 2.55 -6.76 -14.83
N ILE A 641 3.39 -7.52 -15.55
CA ILE A 641 3.11 -7.87 -16.95
C ILE A 641 1.85 -8.74 -17.04
N ALA A 642 1.76 -9.83 -16.27
CA ALA A 642 0.61 -10.72 -16.27
C ALA A 642 -0.71 -9.97 -15.99
N ASN A 643 -0.74 -9.16 -14.93
CA ASN A 643 -1.92 -8.37 -14.57
C ASN A 643 -2.27 -7.33 -15.64
N SER A 644 -1.27 -6.72 -16.29
CA SER A 644 -1.48 -5.79 -17.40
C SER A 644 -2.12 -6.49 -18.61
N ILE A 645 -1.68 -7.70 -18.96
CA ILE A 645 -2.25 -8.51 -20.05
C ILE A 645 -3.69 -8.95 -19.74
N ILE A 646 -3.94 -9.37 -18.50
CA ILE A 646 -5.29 -9.72 -18.04
C ILE A 646 -6.21 -8.52 -18.18
N LEU A 647 -5.77 -7.33 -17.76
CA LEU A 647 -6.55 -6.11 -17.89
C LEU A 647 -6.77 -5.73 -19.36
N LEU A 648 -5.75 -5.83 -20.21
CA LEU A 648 -5.86 -5.62 -21.67
C LEU A 648 -6.92 -6.53 -22.31
N SER A 649 -7.04 -7.77 -21.85
CA SER A 649 -8.07 -8.69 -22.33
C SER A 649 -9.50 -8.28 -21.93
N LYS A 650 -9.63 -7.39 -20.94
CA LYS A 650 -10.89 -6.95 -20.32
C LYS A 650 -11.26 -5.50 -20.61
N ILE A 651 -10.47 -4.72 -21.34
CA ILE A 651 -10.82 -3.32 -21.67
C ILE A 651 -11.21 -3.17 -23.15
N GLU A 652 -11.93 -2.10 -23.47
CA GLU A 652 -12.15 -1.64 -24.85
C GLU A 652 -10.84 -1.05 -25.40
N VAL A 653 -10.49 -1.37 -26.64
CA VAL A 653 -9.24 -0.90 -27.27
C VAL A 653 -9.46 -0.81 -28.78
N SER A 654 -9.06 0.31 -29.39
CA SER A 654 -9.02 0.44 -30.85
C SER A 654 -7.75 -0.15 -31.46
N SER A 655 -7.81 -0.54 -32.74
CA SER A 655 -6.64 -1.09 -33.44
C SER A 655 -5.48 -0.09 -33.53
N GLU A 656 -5.76 1.20 -33.64
CA GLU A 656 -4.75 2.27 -33.70
C GLU A 656 -3.98 2.39 -32.38
N GLU A 657 -4.70 2.46 -31.26
CA GLU A 657 -4.10 2.54 -29.92
C GLU A 657 -3.29 1.28 -29.57
N PHE A 658 -3.76 0.12 -30.02
CA PHE A 658 -3.11 -1.17 -29.73
C PHE A 658 -1.84 -1.40 -30.54
N TYR A 659 -1.74 -0.82 -31.75
CA TYR A 659 -0.68 -1.14 -32.71
C TYR A 659 0.74 -0.94 -32.16
N THR A 660 0.98 0.18 -31.47
CA THR A 660 2.29 0.48 -30.86
C THR A 660 2.59 -0.48 -29.71
N LEU A 661 1.58 -0.77 -28.89
CA LEU A 661 1.71 -1.69 -27.76
C LEU A 661 2.01 -3.12 -28.22
N SER A 662 1.30 -3.61 -29.24
CA SER A 662 1.53 -4.95 -29.78
C SER A 662 2.92 -5.11 -30.40
N LYS A 663 3.44 -4.06 -31.06
CA LYS A 663 4.84 -4.04 -31.52
C LYS A 663 5.82 -4.21 -30.37
N ASN A 664 5.62 -3.48 -29.27
CA ASN A 664 6.48 -3.55 -28.09
C ASN A 664 6.38 -4.90 -27.37
N ILE A 665 5.18 -5.49 -27.30
CA ILE A 665 4.96 -6.86 -26.81
C ILE A 665 5.73 -7.86 -27.66
N ILE A 666 5.66 -7.76 -28.99
CA ILE A 666 6.38 -8.65 -29.92
C ILE A 666 7.89 -8.51 -29.72
N SER A 667 8.42 -7.28 -29.65
CA SER A 667 9.84 -7.04 -29.37
C SER A 667 10.29 -7.63 -28.03
N PHE A 668 9.47 -7.49 -26.99
CA PHE A 668 9.71 -8.12 -25.70
C PHE A 668 9.76 -9.65 -25.82
N LEU A 669 8.76 -10.28 -26.46
CA LEU A 669 8.67 -11.74 -26.61
C LEU A 669 9.82 -12.33 -27.43
N LYS A 670 10.47 -11.55 -28.32
CA LYS A 670 11.67 -12.00 -29.05
C LYS A 670 12.84 -12.37 -28.13
N ILE A 671 12.95 -11.70 -26.98
CA ILE A 671 14.15 -11.79 -26.13
C ILE A 671 13.89 -12.13 -24.66
N GLU A 672 12.63 -12.11 -24.19
CA GLU A 672 12.28 -12.42 -22.80
C GLU A 672 12.74 -13.81 -22.36
N ASP A 673 13.34 -13.97 -21.20
CA ASP A 673 13.62 -15.30 -20.63
C ASP A 673 13.07 -15.46 -19.21
N ILE A 674 12.31 -14.48 -18.74
CA ILE A 674 11.77 -14.43 -17.38
C ILE A 674 10.43 -15.17 -17.25
N PHE A 675 9.68 -15.35 -18.33
CA PHE A 675 8.35 -15.95 -18.23
C PHE A 675 8.38 -17.45 -18.01
N SER A 676 7.45 -17.91 -17.19
CA SER A 676 7.04 -19.31 -17.09
C SER A 676 5.78 -19.57 -17.91
N TRP A 677 5.26 -20.80 -17.86
CA TRP A 677 4.01 -21.18 -18.52
C TRP A 677 2.80 -20.33 -18.08
N SER A 678 2.76 -19.85 -16.83
CA SER A 678 1.61 -19.06 -16.35
C SER A 678 1.52 -17.71 -17.02
N GLU A 679 2.64 -17.01 -17.23
CA GLU A 679 2.63 -15.68 -17.85
C GLU A 679 2.28 -15.77 -19.35
N LEU A 680 2.83 -16.76 -20.05
CA LEU A 680 2.53 -16.98 -21.48
C LEU A 680 1.07 -17.39 -21.70
N ARG A 681 0.46 -18.11 -20.75
CA ARG A 681 -0.97 -18.43 -20.79
C ARG A 681 -1.86 -17.18 -20.80
N GLU A 682 -1.45 -16.08 -20.17
CA GLU A 682 -2.22 -14.84 -20.21
C GLU A 682 -2.19 -14.21 -21.60
N PHE A 683 -1.07 -14.29 -22.31
CA PHE A 683 -0.99 -13.88 -23.71
C PHE A 683 -1.85 -14.75 -24.62
N GLU A 684 -1.91 -16.06 -24.38
CA GLU A 684 -2.80 -16.95 -25.13
C GLU A 684 -4.28 -16.52 -24.98
N ILE A 685 -4.67 -16.13 -23.77
CA ILE A 685 -6.02 -15.63 -23.49
C ILE A 685 -6.25 -14.29 -24.19
N LEU A 686 -5.27 -13.38 -24.15
CA LEU A 686 -5.32 -12.12 -24.88
C LEU A 686 -5.52 -12.35 -26.39
N LEU A 687 -4.75 -13.23 -27.02
CA LEU A 687 -4.90 -13.57 -28.44
C LEU A 687 -6.27 -14.17 -28.74
N ASN A 688 -6.77 -15.05 -27.89
CA ASN A 688 -8.09 -15.66 -28.07
C ASN A 688 -9.22 -14.62 -28.05
N HIS A 689 -9.13 -13.60 -27.19
CA HIS A 689 -10.16 -12.56 -27.07
C HIS A 689 -9.96 -11.37 -28.03
N LYS A 690 -8.71 -11.02 -28.31
CA LYS A 690 -8.30 -9.75 -28.95
C LYS A 690 -7.35 -9.95 -30.13
N GLY A 691 -7.23 -11.17 -30.67
CA GLY A 691 -6.38 -11.48 -31.82
C GLY A 691 -6.68 -10.61 -33.06
N PHE A 692 -7.91 -10.11 -33.19
CA PHE A 692 -8.33 -9.20 -34.27
C PHE A 692 -7.68 -7.81 -34.20
N LEU A 693 -7.06 -7.43 -33.07
CA LEU A 693 -6.35 -6.17 -32.93
C LEU A 693 -4.91 -6.23 -33.45
N PHE A 694 -4.37 -7.44 -33.71
CA PHE A 694 -3.05 -7.62 -34.28
C PHE A 694 -3.16 -7.60 -35.80
N SER A 695 -2.23 -6.93 -36.48
CA SER A 695 -2.13 -7.02 -37.93
C SER A 695 -1.63 -8.40 -38.38
N GLU A 696 -1.87 -8.76 -39.65
CA GLU A 696 -1.38 -10.00 -40.25
C GLU A 696 0.12 -10.19 -40.04
N LYS A 697 0.92 -9.15 -40.33
CA LYS A 697 2.39 -9.16 -40.13
C LYS A 697 2.79 -9.34 -38.66
N GLN A 698 2.04 -8.78 -37.73
CA GLN A 698 2.31 -8.93 -36.30
C GLN A 698 2.02 -10.36 -35.82
N LEU A 699 0.93 -10.96 -36.29
CA LEU A 699 0.62 -12.36 -35.98
C LEU A 699 1.59 -13.34 -36.66
N GLU A 700 2.00 -13.07 -37.90
CA GLU A 700 3.04 -13.85 -38.57
C GLU A 700 4.34 -13.84 -37.75
N GLU A 701 4.79 -12.66 -37.34
CA GLU A 701 6.01 -12.51 -36.54
C GLU A 701 5.87 -13.21 -35.18
N LEU A 702 4.71 -13.08 -34.53
CA LEU A 702 4.42 -13.76 -33.28
C LEU A 702 4.45 -15.29 -33.42
N LEU A 703 3.97 -15.83 -34.55
CA LEU A 703 4.04 -17.26 -34.84
C LEU A 703 5.49 -17.72 -35.00
N LYS A 704 6.30 -16.95 -35.74
CA LYS A 704 7.74 -17.23 -35.90
C LYS A 704 8.45 -17.26 -34.56
N ILE A 705 8.26 -16.22 -33.73
CA ILE A 705 8.83 -16.15 -32.37
C ILE A 705 8.38 -17.36 -31.55
N SER A 706 7.08 -17.67 -31.55
CA SER A 706 6.54 -18.78 -30.76
C SER A 706 7.18 -20.11 -31.14
N ILE A 707 7.44 -20.37 -32.41
CA ILE A 707 8.10 -21.59 -32.88
C ILE A 707 9.61 -21.57 -32.59
N GLU A 708 10.27 -20.43 -32.84
CA GLU A 708 11.72 -20.31 -32.66
C GLU A 708 12.14 -20.49 -31.21
N ARG A 709 11.28 -20.03 -30.29
CA ARG A 709 11.52 -20.01 -28.86
C ARG A 709 10.97 -21.21 -28.11
N ASP A 710 10.09 -21.99 -28.71
CA ASP A 710 9.68 -23.28 -28.15
C ASP A 710 10.87 -24.25 -28.23
N ILE A 711 11.17 -24.93 -27.13
CA ILE A 711 12.29 -25.87 -27.03
C ILE A 711 11.73 -27.19 -26.48
N ALA A 712 12.14 -28.31 -27.08
CA ALA A 712 11.78 -29.64 -26.60
C ALA A 712 12.03 -29.80 -25.09
N TYR A 713 11.09 -30.41 -24.38
CA TYR A 713 11.10 -30.59 -22.92
C TYR A 713 10.96 -29.30 -22.09
N ASN A 714 10.90 -28.13 -22.74
CA ASN A 714 10.57 -26.84 -22.13
C ASN A 714 9.62 -26.03 -23.04
N ASN A 715 8.54 -26.68 -23.48
CA ASN A 715 7.62 -26.14 -24.47
C ASN A 715 6.64 -25.11 -23.88
N LYS A 716 7.17 -23.98 -23.38
CA LYS A 716 6.35 -22.91 -22.79
C LYS A 716 5.60 -22.08 -23.84
N TYR A 717 6.02 -22.11 -25.12
CA TYR A 717 5.40 -21.32 -26.20
C TYR A 717 4.38 -22.11 -27.04
N LYS A 718 4.24 -23.43 -26.85
CA LYS A 718 3.29 -24.26 -27.60
C LYS A 718 1.87 -23.69 -27.67
N GLY A 719 1.39 -23.11 -26.57
CA GLY A 719 0.06 -22.51 -26.54
C GLY A 719 -0.04 -21.25 -27.42
N LEU A 720 1.01 -20.44 -27.51
CA LEU A 720 1.09 -19.31 -28.43
C LEU A 720 1.17 -19.75 -29.89
N ILE A 721 1.87 -20.85 -30.21
CA ILE A 721 1.83 -21.45 -31.57
C ILE A 721 0.36 -21.72 -31.93
N LYS A 722 -0.35 -22.43 -31.06
CA LYS A 722 -1.76 -22.78 -31.26
C LYS A 722 -2.66 -21.56 -31.42
N GLN A 723 -2.61 -20.59 -30.50
CA GLN A 723 -3.52 -19.45 -30.54
C GLN A 723 -3.20 -18.50 -31.69
N THR A 724 -1.92 -18.32 -32.03
CA THR A 724 -1.54 -17.46 -33.16
C THR A 724 -1.98 -18.07 -34.49
N SER A 725 -1.81 -19.38 -34.70
CA SER A 725 -2.35 -20.06 -35.89
C SER A 725 -3.87 -19.93 -36.02
N LYS A 726 -4.59 -20.02 -34.89
CA LYS A 726 -6.05 -19.81 -34.88
C LYS A 726 -6.44 -18.38 -35.22
N SER A 727 -5.75 -17.39 -34.65
CA SER A 727 -6.02 -15.98 -34.93
C SER A 727 -5.75 -15.64 -36.39
N LEU A 728 -4.61 -16.10 -36.95
CA LEU A 728 -4.31 -15.96 -38.37
C LEU A 728 -5.40 -16.60 -39.22
N HIS A 729 -5.76 -17.85 -38.97
CA HIS A 729 -6.81 -18.53 -39.73
C HIS A 729 -8.17 -17.82 -39.66
N LYS A 730 -8.53 -17.30 -38.48
CA LYS A 730 -9.83 -16.65 -38.24
C LYS A 730 -9.94 -15.27 -38.88
N PHE A 731 -8.88 -14.47 -38.82
CA PHE A 731 -8.91 -13.06 -39.22
C PHE A 731 -8.20 -12.78 -40.55
N TYR A 732 -7.34 -13.70 -41.01
CA TYR A 732 -6.51 -13.60 -42.21
C TYR A 732 -6.48 -14.97 -42.93
N SER A 733 -7.63 -15.44 -43.41
CA SER A 733 -7.80 -16.79 -43.99
C SER A 733 -6.84 -17.11 -45.14
N GLU A 734 -6.45 -16.09 -45.90
CA GLU A 734 -5.54 -16.20 -47.05
C GLU A 734 -4.08 -16.36 -46.65
N PHE A 735 -3.72 -16.03 -45.39
CA PHE A 735 -2.35 -16.19 -44.92
C PHE A 735 -1.93 -17.66 -44.99
N LYS A 736 -0.75 -17.91 -45.58
CA LYS A 736 -0.15 -19.24 -45.68
C LYS A 736 1.36 -19.16 -45.42
N ILE A 737 1.83 -19.86 -44.39
CA ILE A 737 3.24 -20.02 -44.08
C ILE A 737 3.87 -21.03 -45.05
N SER A 738 5.02 -20.65 -45.61
CA SER A 738 5.79 -21.44 -46.59
C SER A 738 7.18 -21.84 -46.08
N ASP A 739 7.58 -21.39 -44.88
CA ASP A 739 8.88 -21.70 -44.29
C ASP A 739 8.95 -23.15 -43.77
N LYS A 740 9.46 -24.04 -44.62
CA LYS A 740 9.62 -25.46 -44.32
C LYS A 740 10.55 -25.72 -43.12
N GLN A 741 11.58 -24.90 -42.92
CA GLN A 741 12.53 -25.12 -41.83
C GLN A 741 11.89 -24.80 -40.49
N LEU A 742 11.12 -23.71 -40.44
CA LEU A 742 10.38 -23.32 -39.25
C LEU A 742 9.34 -24.38 -38.86
N ILE A 743 8.60 -24.93 -39.83
CA ILE A 743 7.66 -26.04 -39.60
C ILE A 743 8.38 -27.27 -39.04
N LYS A 744 9.48 -27.72 -39.67
CA LYS A 744 10.26 -28.86 -39.18
C LYS A 744 10.77 -28.65 -37.76
N LYS A 745 11.17 -27.43 -37.40
CA LYS A 745 11.56 -27.08 -36.03
C LYS A 745 10.40 -27.19 -35.04
N ALA A 746 9.22 -26.68 -35.40
CA ALA A 746 8.03 -26.81 -34.55
C ALA A 746 7.69 -28.28 -34.26
N LEU A 747 7.74 -29.12 -35.30
CA LEU A 747 7.46 -30.55 -35.21
C LEU A 747 8.50 -31.28 -34.36
N SER A 748 9.79 -31.02 -34.59
CA SER A 748 10.87 -31.68 -33.86
C SER A 748 10.86 -31.37 -32.35
N ASN A 749 10.32 -30.22 -31.97
CA ASN A 749 10.16 -29.82 -30.57
C ASN A 749 8.94 -30.45 -29.87
N ALA A 750 7.98 -31.02 -30.61
CA ALA A 750 6.84 -31.70 -30.03
C ALA A 750 7.18 -33.16 -29.68
N LYS A 751 7.33 -33.45 -28.38
CA LYS A 751 7.69 -34.77 -27.84
C LYS A 751 6.53 -35.44 -27.11
N SER A 752 5.48 -34.70 -26.75
CA SER A 752 4.31 -35.22 -26.03
C SER A 752 2.99 -34.93 -26.74
N ILE A 753 1.94 -35.71 -26.42
CA ILE A 753 0.58 -35.50 -26.96
C ILE A 753 0.10 -34.06 -26.78
N PRO A 754 0.22 -33.42 -25.59
CA PRO A 754 -0.15 -32.01 -25.42
C PRO A 754 0.59 -31.03 -26.36
N GLU A 755 1.86 -31.30 -26.68
CA GLU A 755 2.61 -30.48 -27.65
C GLU A 755 2.09 -30.69 -29.07
N TRP A 756 1.88 -31.94 -29.47
CA TRP A 756 1.28 -32.26 -30.77
C TRP A 756 -0.10 -31.67 -30.97
N LYS A 757 -0.94 -31.66 -29.93
CA LYS A 757 -2.25 -30.99 -29.93
C LYS A 757 -2.15 -29.47 -30.18
N SER A 758 -1.02 -28.85 -29.87
CA SER A 758 -0.79 -27.43 -30.10
C SER A 758 -0.17 -27.19 -31.47
N VAL A 759 0.91 -27.88 -31.81
CA VAL A 759 1.65 -27.72 -33.06
C VAL A 759 0.81 -28.10 -34.28
N SER A 760 -0.12 -29.05 -34.16
CA SER A 760 -1.02 -29.43 -35.26
C SER A 760 -1.90 -28.29 -35.79
N HIS A 761 -2.07 -27.20 -35.03
CA HIS A 761 -2.82 -26.03 -35.50
C HIS A 761 -2.10 -25.28 -36.63
N LEU A 762 -0.81 -25.55 -36.86
CA LEU A 762 -0.09 -25.03 -38.03
C LEU A 762 -0.76 -25.43 -39.35
N LEU A 763 -1.46 -26.57 -39.41
CA LEU A 763 -2.22 -27.01 -40.59
C LEU A 763 -3.24 -25.97 -41.08
N LEU A 764 -3.80 -25.16 -40.16
CA LEU A 764 -4.75 -24.10 -40.50
C LEU A 764 -4.12 -22.99 -41.36
N VAL A 765 -2.80 -22.80 -41.21
CA VAL A 765 -2.06 -21.66 -41.77
C VAL A 765 -0.90 -22.07 -42.65
N SER A 766 -0.65 -23.35 -42.89
CA SER A 766 0.41 -23.83 -43.79
C SER A 766 -0.04 -23.87 -45.24
N ASN A 767 0.87 -23.56 -46.18
CA ASN A 767 0.71 -23.89 -47.60
C ASN A 767 0.77 -25.42 -47.83
N ASP A 768 0.48 -25.87 -49.06
CA ASP A 768 0.38 -27.30 -49.37
C ASP A 768 1.68 -28.07 -49.06
N GLU A 769 2.85 -27.52 -49.41
CA GLU A 769 4.13 -28.18 -49.15
C GLU A 769 4.40 -28.35 -47.65
N CYS A 770 4.10 -27.33 -46.83
CA CYS A 770 4.26 -27.40 -45.38
C CYS A 770 3.22 -28.32 -44.74
N ARG A 771 1.99 -28.36 -45.27
CA ARG A 771 0.96 -29.30 -44.83
C ARG A 771 1.39 -30.74 -45.03
N THR A 772 2.00 -31.06 -46.18
CA THR A 772 2.54 -32.40 -46.45
C THR A 772 3.56 -32.80 -45.38
N ILE A 773 4.51 -31.92 -45.03
CA ILE A 773 5.50 -32.18 -43.98
C ILE A 773 4.82 -32.50 -42.63
N ILE A 774 3.80 -31.72 -42.25
CA ILE A 774 3.08 -31.95 -40.99
C ILE A 774 2.29 -33.26 -41.04
N TYR A 775 1.63 -33.56 -42.17
CA TYR A 775 0.86 -34.78 -42.34
C TYR A 775 1.74 -36.03 -42.30
N ASP A 776 2.91 -36.01 -42.92
CA ASP A 776 3.83 -37.13 -42.93
C ASP A 776 4.27 -37.49 -41.51
N GLU A 777 4.70 -36.49 -40.72
CA GLU A 777 5.10 -36.69 -39.32
C GLU A 777 3.92 -37.14 -38.44
N LEU A 778 2.74 -36.55 -38.62
CA LEU A 778 1.53 -37.01 -37.91
C LEU A 778 1.19 -38.46 -38.25
N ASN A 779 1.32 -38.87 -39.50
CA ASN A 779 1.07 -40.25 -39.91
C ASN A 779 2.05 -41.22 -39.23
N GLU A 780 3.33 -40.87 -39.18
CA GLU A 780 4.34 -41.70 -38.49
C GLU A 780 4.01 -41.89 -37.00
N ILE A 781 3.61 -40.81 -36.32
CA ILE A 781 3.25 -40.86 -34.88
C ILE A 781 1.98 -41.66 -34.65
N LEU A 782 0.97 -41.45 -35.48
CA LEU A 782 -0.29 -42.18 -35.37
C LEU A 782 -0.11 -43.69 -35.64
N LEU A 783 0.82 -44.07 -36.52
CA LEU A 783 1.17 -45.47 -36.78
C LEU A 783 2.01 -46.10 -35.67
N THR A 784 3.04 -45.40 -35.20
CA THR A 784 4.05 -45.97 -34.30
C THR A 784 3.51 -46.13 -32.88
N ASP A 785 2.73 -45.16 -32.40
CA ASP A 785 2.31 -45.09 -31.00
C ASP A 785 0.84 -45.50 -30.78
N ASN A 786 0.09 -45.82 -31.84
CA ASN A 786 -1.37 -46.02 -31.79
C ASN A 786 -2.07 -44.90 -31.00
N ASN A 787 -1.69 -43.65 -31.28
CA ASN A 787 -2.01 -42.52 -30.42
C ASN A 787 -3.41 -41.94 -30.69
N PHE A 788 -4.43 -42.73 -30.35
CA PHE A 788 -5.83 -42.40 -30.63
C PHE A 788 -6.33 -41.14 -29.91
N ASN A 789 -5.74 -40.80 -28.76
CA ASN A 789 -6.01 -39.54 -28.05
C ASN A 789 -5.60 -38.30 -28.85
N LEU A 790 -4.52 -38.40 -29.64
CA LEU A 790 -4.11 -37.34 -30.56
C LEU A 790 -5.01 -37.35 -31.80
N TYR A 791 -5.23 -38.52 -32.40
CA TYR A 791 -6.10 -38.67 -33.58
C TYR A 791 -7.49 -38.08 -33.36
N GLU A 792 -8.17 -38.48 -32.27
CA GLU A 792 -9.49 -37.98 -31.90
C GLU A 792 -9.49 -36.45 -31.77
N TYR A 793 -8.44 -35.87 -31.17
CA TYR A 793 -8.33 -34.43 -31.07
C TYR A 793 -8.20 -33.75 -32.45
N LEU A 794 -7.40 -34.30 -33.35
CA LEU A 794 -7.17 -33.73 -34.67
C LEU A 794 -8.46 -33.68 -35.49
N ILE A 795 -9.20 -34.78 -35.55
CA ILE A 795 -10.47 -34.86 -36.29
C ILE A 795 -11.57 -34.00 -35.65
N ARG A 796 -11.67 -33.97 -34.30
CA ARG A 796 -12.59 -33.06 -33.58
C ARG A 796 -12.33 -31.59 -33.85
N LYS A 797 -11.06 -31.22 -34.08
CA LYS A 797 -10.66 -29.85 -34.41
C LYS A 797 -10.64 -29.58 -35.91
N LYS A 798 -11.09 -30.53 -36.74
CA LYS A 798 -11.08 -30.44 -38.22
C LYS A 798 -9.68 -30.11 -38.77
N LEU A 799 -8.64 -30.60 -38.09
CA LEU A 799 -7.24 -30.44 -38.50
C LEU A 799 -6.75 -31.60 -39.36
N TYR A 800 -7.43 -32.74 -39.30
CA TYR A 800 -7.09 -33.96 -40.02
C TYR A 800 -8.39 -34.56 -40.55
N ASP A 801 -8.39 -35.05 -41.79
CA ASP A 801 -9.57 -35.69 -42.37
C ASP A 801 -9.67 -37.13 -41.86
N TYR A 802 -10.81 -37.50 -41.28
CA TYR A 802 -11.00 -38.87 -40.79
C TYR A 802 -10.98 -39.91 -41.92
N LYS A 803 -11.25 -39.50 -43.16
CA LYS A 803 -11.19 -40.35 -44.36
C LYS A 803 -9.77 -40.59 -44.85
N GLN A 804 -8.79 -39.91 -44.27
CA GLN A 804 -7.39 -40.05 -44.63
C GLN A 804 -6.82 -41.32 -43.97
N LYS A 805 -6.45 -42.29 -44.81
CA LYS A 805 -5.94 -43.63 -44.42
C LYS A 805 -6.98 -44.46 -43.64
N ASP A 806 -6.54 -45.56 -43.03
CA ASP A 806 -7.37 -46.55 -42.31
C ASP A 806 -7.45 -46.27 -40.79
N TYR A 807 -7.01 -45.09 -40.33
CA TYR A 807 -6.97 -44.79 -38.88
C TYR A 807 -8.34 -44.75 -38.23
N PHE A 808 -9.36 -44.27 -38.94
CA PHE A 808 -10.72 -44.23 -38.40
C PHE A 808 -11.28 -45.64 -38.17
N GLU A 809 -10.98 -46.57 -39.08
CA GLU A 809 -11.35 -47.99 -38.96
C GLU A 809 -10.62 -48.63 -37.78
N LYS A 810 -9.30 -48.44 -37.66
CA LYS A 810 -8.50 -48.90 -36.51
C LYS A 810 -8.99 -48.32 -35.19
N TYR A 811 -9.36 -47.04 -35.18
CA TYR A 811 -9.91 -46.40 -34.00
C TYR A 811 -11.26 -47.01 -33.62
N THR A 812 -12.13 -47.22 -34.59
CA THR A 812 -13.43 -47.87 -34.41
C THR A 812 -13.29 -49.30 -33.88
N GLU A 813 -12.32 -50.07 -34.41
CA GLU A 813 -11.99 -51.42 -33.93
C GLU A 813 -11.50 -51.40 -32.47
N LEU A 814 -10.62 -50.45 -32.11
CA LEU A 814 -10.15 -50.30 -30.74
C LEU A 814 -11.30 -50.01 -29.77
N ILE A 815 -12.22 -49.10 -30.12
CA ILE A 815 -13.38 -48.80 -29.28
C ILE A 815 -14.30 -50.02 -29.18
N SER A 816 -14.54 -50.74 -30.28
CA SER A 816 -15.34 -51.97 -30.36
C SER A 816 -14.78 -53.10 -29.47
N ASN A 817 -13.46 -53.18 -29.38
CA ASN A 817 -12.76 -54.17 -28.56
C ASN A 817 -12.55 -53.74 -27.11
N ASN A 818 -12.91 -52.50 -26.74
CA ASN A 818 -12.82 -52.04 -25.37
C ASN A 818 -13.79 -52.84 -24.45
N SER A 819 -13.31 -53.20 -23.25
CA SER A 819 -14.06 -53.96 -22.25
C SER A 819 -14.83 -53.09 -21.26
N GLU A 820 -14.60 -51.78 -21.27
CA GLU A 820 -15.34 -50.80 -20.46
C GLU A 820 -16.77 -50.64 -21.00
N LEU A 821 -17.77 -50.98 -20.18
CA LEU A 821 -19.15 -50.60 -20.44
C LEU A 821 -19.30 -49.09 -20.29
N GLY A 822 -20.09 -48.46 -21.17
CA GLY A 822 -20.44 -47.04 -21.05
C GLY A 822 -21.25 -46.75 -19.77
N PHE A 823 -22.57 -46.65 -19.91
CA PHE A 823 -23.48 -46.38 -18.79
C PHE A 823 -23.79 -47.66 -18.00
N THR A 824 -23.85 -47.57 -16.68
CA THR A 824 -24.09 -48.72 -15.78
C THR A 824 -25.55 -48.93 -15.40
N ASN A 825 -26.49 -48.21 -16.03
CA ASN A 825 -27.91 -48.19 -15.63
C ASN A 825 -28.17 -47.71 -14.19
N SER A 826 -27.28 -46.87 -13.63
CA SER A 826 -27.42 -46.36 -12.27
C SER A 826 -27.05 -44.88 -12.15
N PHE A 827 -27.63 -44.20 -11.16
CA PHE A 827 -27.37 -42.80 -10.83
C PHE A 827 -26.96 -42.70 -9.35
N ILE A 828 -26.00 -41.84 -9.03
CA ILE A 828 -25.66 -41.44 -7.65
C ILE A 828 -25.82 -39.92 -7.54
N ASN A 829 -26.61 -39.46 -6.57
CA ASN A 829 -26.89 -38.04 -6.35
C ASN A 829 -27.42 -37.31 -7.60
N GLY A 830 -28.18 -37.99 -8.45
CA GLY A 830 -28.72 -37.42 -9.70
C GLY A 830 -27.78 -37.45 -10.90
N GLU A 831 -26.54 -37.92 -10.74
CA GLU A 831 -25.55 -38.03 -11.83
C GLU A 831 -25.43 -39.47 -12.34
N PRO A 832 -25.38 -39.69 -13.68
CA PRO A 832 -25.25 -41.01 -14.27
C PRO A 832 -23.87 -41.63 -14.01
N ILE A 833 -23.83 -42.91 -13.65
CA ILE A 833 -22.57 -43.63 -13.44
C ILE A 833 -22.13 -44.30 -14.74
N PHE A 834 -20.95 -43.92 -15.22
CA PHE A 834 -20.25 -44.57 -16.32
C PHE A 834 -19.11 -45.46 -15.80
N LYS A 835 -18.98 -46.67 -16.35
CA LYS A 835 -17.82 -47.56 -16.08
C LYS A 835 -16.59 -47.10 -16.86
N GLY A 836 -16.80 -46.50 -18.02
CA GLY A 836 -15.80 -45.78 -18.81
C GLY A 836 -16.45 -44.76 -19.74
N TYR A 837 -15.70 -43.73 -20.13
CA TYR A 837 -16.19 -42.67 -21.02
C TYR A 837 -15.75 -42.85 -22.48
N THR A 838 -14.96 -43.89 -22.76
CA THR A 838 -14.33 -44.13 -24.06
C THR A 838 -15.38 -44.28 -25.18
N PHE A 839 -16.35 -45.19 -24.99
CA PHE A 839 -17.47 -45.36 -25.92
C PHE A 839 -18.35 -44.11 -26.03
N TYR A 840 -18.68 -43.49 -24.90
CA TYR A 840 -19.57 -42.33 -24.87
C TYR A 840 -18.98 -41.14 -25.64
N ASN A 841 -17.67 -40.88 -25.46
CA ASN A 841 -16.95 -39.88 -26.23
C ASN A 841 -16.91 -40.22 -27.72
N PHE A 842 -16.74 -41.50 -28.08
CA PHE A 842 -16.82 -41.96 -29.48
C PHE A 842 -18.21 -41.70 -30.08
N ALA A 843 -19.29 -42.01 -29.38
CA ALA A 843 -20.65 -41.71 -29.84
C ALA A 843 -20.86 -40.21 -30.10
N ILE A 844 -20.36 -39.33 -29.21
CA ILE A 844 -20.36 -37.87 -29.43
C ILE A 844 -19.54 -37.51 -30.67
N LEU A 845 -18.39 -38.16 -30.89
CA LEU A 845 -17.54 -37.90 -32.05
C LEU A 845 -18.24 -38.22 -33.37
N LEU A 846 -18.94 -39.35 -33.44
CA LEU A 846 -19.70 -39.74 -34.63
C LEU A 846 -20.75 -38.70 -34.99
N ASN A 847 -21.40 -38.08 -33.99
CA ASN A 847 -22.34 -36.98 -34.21
C ASN A 847 -21.64 -35.70 -34.69
N ILE A 848 -20.50 -35.33 -34.09
CA ILE A 848 -19.73 -34.15 -34.51
C ILE A 848 -19.21 -34.27 -35.95
N LEU A 849 -18.86 -35.48 -36.38
CA LEU A 849 -18.37 -35.77 -37.73
C LEU A 849 -19.50 -36.08 -38.72
N GLU A 850 -20.76 -36.11 -38.27
CA GLU A 850 -21.93 -36.47 -39.08
C GLU A 850 -21.73 -37.80 -39.83
N ILE A 851 -21.18 -38.80 -39.15
CA ILE A 851 -20.95 -40.13 -39.73
C ILE A 851 -22.30 -40.83 -39.94
N ASP A 852 -22.54 -41.31 -41.16
CA ASP A 852 -23.67 -42.18 -41.46
C ASP A 852 -23.58 -43.47 -40.63
N ARG A 853 -24.61 -43.71 -39.83
CA ARG A 853 -24.69 -44.84 -38.89
C ARG A 853 -24.84 -46.19 -39.60
N ASN A 854 -25.20 -46.18 -40.88
CA ASN A 854 -25.27 -47.36 -41.74
C ASN A 854 -24.01 -47.55 -42.61
N SER A 855 -23.01 -46.70 -42.46
CA SER A 855 -21.78 -46.79 -43.24
C SER A 855 -20.96 -48.05 -42.91
N ASN A 856 -20.15 -48.50 -43.88
CA ASN A 856 -19.25 -49.64 -43.69
C ASN A 856 -18.25 -49.43 -42.54
N LEU A 857 -17.97 -48.17 -42.16
CA LEU A 857 -17.09 -47.83 -41.04
C LEU A 857 -17.58 -48.40 -39.71
N LEU A 858 -18.90 -48.54 -39.52
CA LEU A 858 -19.50 -49.01 -38.27
C LEU A 858 -20.13 -50.41 -38.38
N LYS A 859 -20.11 -51.02 -39.57
CA LYS A 859 -20.83 -52.28 -39.87
C LYS A 859 -20.43 -53.47 -38.98
N ASN A 860 -19.18 -53.48 -38.50
CA ASN A 860 -18.63 -54.53 -37.62
C ASN A 860 -18.43 -54.05 -36.17
N PHE A 861 -19.03 -52.93 -35.77
CA PHE A 861 -18.88 -52.40 -34.43
C PHE A 861 -19.66 -53.23 -33.39
N ASN A 862 -18.97 -53.75 -32.38
CA ASN A 862 -19.52 -54.66 -31.39
C ASN A 862 -19.96 -53.92 -30.12
N CYS A 863 -21.24 -53.56 -30.05
CA CYS A 863 -21.83 -52.95 -28.85
C CYS A 863 -22.01 -53.99 -27.72
N LYS A 864 -21.57 -53.66 -26.52
CA LYS A 864 -21.59 -54.55 -25.34
C LYS A 864 -22.86 -54.43 -24.50
N SER A 865 -23.67 -53.39 -24.71
CA SER A 865 -24.96 -53.18 -24.03
C SER A 865 -26.03 -52.61 -24.97
N GLU A 866 -27.30 -52.72 -24.60
CA GLU A 866 -28.41 -52.11 -25.35
C GLU A 866 -28.32 -50.57 -25.37
N PHE A 867 -27.78 -49.95 -24.31
CA PHE A 867 -27.48 -48.51 -24.27
C PHE A 867 -26.49 -48.10 -25.36
N GLU A 868 -25.43 -48.89 -25.55
CA GLU A 868 -24.44 -48.63 -26.59
C GLU A 868 -25.02 -48.83 -27.99
N ARG A 869 -25.84 -49.86 -28.19
CA ARG A 869 -26.54 -50.10 -29.47
C ARG A 869 -27.41 -48.92 -29.85
N TRP A 870 -28.19 -48.42 -28.89
CA TRP A 870 -29.00 -47.24 -29.08
C TRP A 870 -28.16 -46.00 -29.42
N LEU A 871 -27.09 -45.72 -28.67
CA LEU A 871 -26.24 -44.55 -28.93
C LEU A 871 -25.46 -44.61 -30.26
N ILE A 872 -25.12 -45.80 -30.74
CA ILE A 872 -24.44 -45.96 -32.03
C ILE A 872 -25.38 -45.68 -33.19
N ASN A 873 -26.60 -46.25 -33.17
CA ASN A 873 -27.57 -46.10 -34.25
C ASN A 873 -29.01 -46.02 -33.72
N PRO A 874 -29.44 -44.83 -33.24
CA PRO A 874 -30.73 -44.67 -32.60
C PRO A 874 -31.91 -44.79 -33.57
N SER A 875 -31.72 -44.58 -34.88
CA SER A 875 -32.80 -44.61 -35.88
C SER A 875 -33.25 -46.02 -36.27
N VAL A 876 -32.45 -47.05 -36.00
CA VAL A 876 -32.78 -48.47 -36.27
C VAL A 876 -32.84 -49.28 -34.98
N PHE A 877 -32.80 -48.62 -33.83
CA PHE A 877 -32.83 -49.26 -32.52
C PHE A 877 -34.23 -49.79 -32.22
N ASP A 878 -34.32 -50.98 -31.61
CA ASP A 878 -35.57 -51.54 -31.13
C ASP A 878 -36.00 -50.83 -29.83
N TYR A 879 -36.88 -49.84 -29.96
CA TYR A 879 -37.35 -49.01 -28.85
C TYR A 879 -38.12 -49.78 -27.77
N SER A 880 -38.51 -51.05 -28.00
CA SER A 880 -39.05 -51.89 -26.92
C SER A 880 -38.02 -52.22 -25.83
N LYS A 881 -36.73 -52.07 -26.12
CA LYS A 881 -35.60 -52.28 -25.20
C LYS A 881 -35.02 -50.98 -24.64
N PHE A 882 -35.62 -49.84 -25.00
CA PHE A 882 -35.13 -48.53 -24.61
C PHE A 882 -35.50 -48.20 -23.17
N ASP A 883 -34.58 -47.58 -22.42
CA ASP A 883 -34.86 -47.00 -21.09
C ASP A 883 -34.75 -45.48 -21.19
N VAL A 884 -35.83 -44.76 -20.82
CA VAL A 884 -35.88 -43.29 -20.81
C VAL A 884 -34.76 -42.64 -20.00
N LYS A 885 -34.22 -43.34 -19.00
CA LYS A 885 -33.07 -42.89 -18.20
C LYS A 885 -31.82 -42.68 -19.05
N TRP A 886 -31.72 -43.31 -20.22
CA TRP A 886 -30.60 -43.14 -21.14
C TRP A 886 -30.54 -41.73 -21.73
N LEU A 887 -31.67 -41.03 -21.90
CA LEU A 887 -31.65 -39.61 -22.30
C LEU A 887 -31.04 -38.74 -21.21
N LEU A 888 -31.41 -39.01 -19.95
CA LEU A 888 -30.86 -38.31 -18.80
C LEU A 888 -29.36 -38.57 -18.63
N ALA A 889 -28.92 -39.81 -18.92
CA ALA A 889 -27.51 -40.20 -18.88
C ALA A 889 -26.67 -39.59 -20.01
N SER A 890 -27.23 -39.48 -21.22
CA SER A 890 -26.51 -39.01 -22.42
C SER A 890 -26.28 -37.51 -22.50
N ASN A 891 -26.98 -36.70 -21.69
CA ASN A 891 -26.85 -35.24 -21.49
C ASN A 891 -25.81 -34.48 -22.33
N ASN A 892 -25.98 -34.44 -23.66
CA ASN A 892 -25.05 -33.80 -24.60
C ASN A 892 -25.79 -33.32 -25.84
N ILE A 893 -25.53 -32.06 -26.22
CA ILE A 893 -26.23 -31.41 -27.33
C ILE A 893 -26.04 -32.11 -28.68
N TYR A 894 -24.87 -32.68 -28.97
CA TYR A 894 -24.61 -33.37 -30.24
C TYR A 894 -25.34 -34.70 -30.34
N ILE A 895 -25.56 -35.37 -29.20
CA ILE A 895 -26.39 -36.58 -29.17
C ILE A 895 -27.86 -36.17 -29.34
N PHE A 896 -28.34 -35.19 -28.57
CA PHE A 896 -29.75 -34.79 -28.66
C PHE A 896 -30.15 -34.26 -30.04
N GLN A 897 -29.29 -33.49 -30.70
CA GLN A 897 -29.54 -33.01 -32.06
C GLN A 897 -29.69 -34.15 -33.09
N SER A 898 -29.08 -35.31 -32.87
CA SER A 898 -29.21 -36.45 -33.79
C SER A 898 -30.40 -37.36 -33.50
N LEU A 899 -31.13 -37.14 -32.40
CA LEU A 899 -32.33 -37.89 -32.04
C LEU A 899 -33.61 -37.27 -32.61
N ASN A 900 -33.51 -36.12 -33.27
CA ASN A 900 -34.65 -35.45 -33.88
C ASN A 900 -35.28 -36.33 -34.97
N ASN A 901 -36.61 -36.35 -35.06
CA ASN A 901 -37.41 -37.15 -36.00
C ASN A 901 -37.46 -38.67 -35.76
N ILE A 902 -37.20 -39.14 -34.53
CA ILE A 902 -37.43 -40.54 -34.15
C ILE A 902 -38.78 -40.64 -33.43
N GLU A 903 -39.85 -40.87 -34.19
CA GLU A 903 -41.24 -40.86 -33.70
C GLU A 903 -41.48 -41.83 -32.53
N GLU A 904 -40.89 -43.03 -32.61
CA GLU A 904 -41.00 -44.07 -31.58
C GLU A 904 -40.39 -43.62 -30.24
N LEU A 905 -39.27 -42.91 -30.28
CA LEU A 905 -38.63 -42.32 -29.09
C LEU A 905 -39.49 -41.20 -28.51
N SER A 906 -39.99 -40.30 -29.35
CA SER A 906 -40.82 -39.18 -28.92
C SER A 906 -42.09 -39.66 -28.22
N ASN A 907 -42.77 -40.67 -28.79
CA ASN A 907 -43.97 -41.25 -28.19
C ASN A 907 -43.67 -41.91 -26.83
N LEU A 908 -42.58 -42.69 -26.73
CA LEU A 908 -42.19 -43.38 -25.50
C LEU A 908 -41.85 -42.38 -24.37
N VAL A 909 -41.15 -41.29 -24.71
CA VAL A 909 -40.83 -40.22 -23.75
C VAL A 909 -42.08 -39.46 -23.31
N GLU A 910 -43.01 -39.16 -24.23
CA GLU A 910 -44.28 -38.51 -23.90
C GLU A 910 -45.12 -39.37 -22.95
N GLU A 911 -45.28 -40.66 -23.23
CA GLU A 911 -45.98 -41.60 -22.36
C GLU A 911 -45.34 -41.69 -20.97
N ASN A 912 -44.00 -41.68 -20.91
CA ASN A 912 -43.29 -41.67 -19.65
C ASN A 912 -43.52 -40.36 -18.86
N LEU A 913 -43.45 -39.20 -19.52
CA LEU A 913 -43.69 -37.90 -18.88
C LEU A 913 -45.12 -37.74 -18.36
N ARG A 914 -46.11 -38.39 -19.01
CA ARG A 914 -47.50 -38.44 -18.54
C ARG A 914 -47.67 -39.25 -17.25
N THR A 915 -46.82 -40.25 -17.02
CA THR A 915 -46.93 -41.18 -15.89
C THR A 915 -45.96 -40.87 -14.75
N ASN A 916 -44.78 -40.35 -15.05
CA ASN A 916 -43.73 -39.99 -14.11
C ASN A 916 -42.96 -38.75 -14.61
N PHE A 917 -43.47 -37.57 -14.28
CA PHE A 917 -42.90 -36.31 -14.77
C PHE A 917 -41.48 -36.06 -14.25
N ASP A 918 -40.52 -35.84 -15.17
CA ASP A 918 -39.16 -35.40 -14.88
C ASP A 918 -38.88 -34.07 -15.63
N PRO A 919 -38.53 -32.97 -14.93
CA PRO A 919 -38.32 -31.67 -15.55
C PRO A 919 -37.21 -31.65 -16.62
N LYS A 920 -36.13 -32.41 -16.41
CA LYS A 920 -34.99 -32.44 -17.33
C LYS A 920 -35.32 -33.26 -18.58
N LEU A 921 -36.04 -34.38 -18.41
CA LEU A 921 -36.55 -35.17 -19.52
C LEU A 921 -37.58 -34.36 -20.34
N SER A 922 -38.44 -33.58 -19.67
CA SER A 922 -39.37 -32.67 -20.33
C SER A 922 -38.65 -31.60 -21.15
N GLU A 923 -37.58 -30.99 -20.63
CA GLU A 923 -36.78 -30.04 -21.40
C GLU A 923 -36.18 -30.72 -22.65
N ILE A 924 -35.63 -31.93 -22.51
CA ILE A 924 -35.04 -32.67 -23.62
C ILE A 924 -36.09 -32.95 -24.70
N TYR A 925 -37.27 -33.44 -24.30
CA TYR A 925 -38.38 -33.75 -25.19
C TYR A 925 -38.79 -32.54 -26.04
N TYR A 926 -39.17 -31.43 -25.39
CA TYR A 926 -39.66 -30.24 -26.09
C TYR A 926 -38.58 -29.51 -26.91
N ARG A 927 -37.31 -29.65 -26.54
CA ARG A 927 -36.22 -28.89 -27.18
C ARG A 927 -35.55 -29.65 -28.32
N TYR A 928 -35.57 -30.98 -28.29
CA TYR A 928 -34.75 -31.79 -29.20
C TYR A 928 -35.50 -32.94 -29.90
N LEU A 929 -36.63 -33.40 -29.39
CA LEU A 929 -37.35 -34.56 -29.95
C LEU A 929 -38.60 -34.20 -30.77
N ILE A 930 -39.12 -32.98 -30.63
CA ILE A 930 -40.29 -32.47 -31.35
C ILE A 930 -39.99 -31.18 -32.11
#